data_AF-A0A928EZ12-F1
#
_entry.id   AF-A0A928EZ12-F1
#
_cell.length_a   1.000
_cell.length_b   1.000
_cell.length_c   1.000
_cell.angle_alpha   90.00
_cell.angle_beta   90.00
_cell.angle_gamma   90.00
#
_symmetry.space_group_name_H-M   'P 1'
#
loop_
_entity.id
_entity.type
_entity.pdbx_description
1 polymer ?
#
loop_
_entity_poly.entity_id
_entity_poly.type
_entity_poly.pdbx_seq_one_letter_code
_entity_poly.pdbx_strand_id
1 'polypeptide(L)'
;MRIALTGNPNSGKTTMFNALTGRNEKVGNWAGVTVDKKEHPIKKAYAGKEMMVAVDLPGAYSMSPFTSEESITSCYVKKENPDVIINIVDADNLSRSLFFTTQLLELGIPVVVALNKSDLNERKGTKIDVEALSAKLGCPVVTTISTSSKGLKVLVETAKARAGAEQKAPYTQDEVDLTDKNAVEAADRKRFAFVNDIVGKVEARKVLTKEKNVGDKIDAFLTNKWLGLPIFAAVMFLVFYISQSTLGAWIANGYEFENGTFIPGLVPLLEAFQGWVGGLLVNANPLLSAILVDGVIGGVVAVVGFLPLVMVMYFLIALLEDCGYMSRAAVVLDPIFKKVGLSGKSVIPFVITIGCAVPGIMASRTIRNERERRATAMLAPFMPCGAKIPVIALFAGAFFDNAWWVSALMYFAGIALIFLGALLVNAVTGHRARKSFFIIELPEYRAPSLWGAFKSMCSRGWAYIVKAATIILLCNMIVQLMQTFTWSFTVAESADTSILASIASPFAYLLIPIVGVLSWQLAAAAVTGFIAKENVVGTLAICFVGLENLIDLDELAMIEGAGAEVAGILAISKIAALAYLMFNLYTPPCFAAIGAMNAEMKSAKWLWGGIGLQMGVGYTVAYLVYTVGTLIVSPGSLNVGAAIGGLTAILVFVAILGLLIANTNQKIKAEYALKH
;
A
#
# COMPACT_ATOMS: atom_id res chain seq x y z
N MET A 1 -32.43 25.54 -6.87
CA MET A 1 -31.58 25.11 -8.00
C MET A 1 -30.34 24.40 -7.46
N ARG A 2 -30.05 23.19 -7.93
CA ARG A 2 -28.88 22.39 -7.60
C ARG A 2 -27.86 22.47 -8.73
N ILE A 3 -26.67 22.97 -8.42
CA ILE A 3 -25.56 23.12 -9.34
C ILE A 3 -24.50 22.07 -8.99
N ALA A 4 -24.30 21.10 -9.86
CA ALA A 4 -23.27 20.09 -9.69
C ALA A 4 -21.92 20.61 -10.20
N LEU A 5 -20.91 20.66 -9.34
CA LEU A 5 -19.54 21.02 -9.70
C LEU A 5 -18.74 19.74 -9.92
N THR A 6 -18.26 19.54 -11.15
CA THR A 6 -17.43 18.38 -11.51
C THR A 6 -16.26 18.82 -12.38
N GLY A 7 -15.32 17.91 -12.63
CA GLY A 7 -14.14 18.16 -13.44
C GLY A 7 -13.01 17.20 -13.06
N ASN A 8 -11.86 17.32 -13.74
CA ASN A 8 -10.74 16.45 -13.41
C ASN A 8 -10.14 16.74 -12.03
N PRO A 9 -9.50 15.74 -11.41
CA PRO A 9 -8.63 15.98 -10.27
C PRO A 9 -7.60 17.07 -10.57
N ASN A 10 -7.34 17.95 -9.59
CA ASN A 10 -6.43 19.10 -9.69
C ASN A 10 -6.83 20.21 -10.67
N SER A 11 -8.04 20.21 -11.23
CA SER A 11 -8.53 21.30 -12.09
C SER A 11 -8.87 22.61 -11.34
N GLY A 12 -8.73 22.63 -10.01
CA GLY A 12 -9.08 23.77 -9.15
C GLY A 12 -10.53 23.76 -8.64
N LYS A 13 -11.20 22.61 -8.69
CA LYS A 13 -12.59 22.41 -8.24
C LYS A 13 -12.82 22.75 -6.77
N THR A 14 -12.03 22.21 -5.85
CA THR A 14 -12.19 22.52 -4.41
C THR A 14 -11.95 24.00 -4.11
N THR A 15 -10.98 24.62 -4.80
CA THR A 15 -10.73 26.07 -4.70
C THR A 15 -11.94 26.87 -5.19
N MET A 16 -12.55 26.48 -6.31
CA MET A 16 -13.76 27.12 -6.83
C MET A 16 -14.96 26.93 -5.90
N PHE A 17 -15.17 25.72 -5.39
CA PHE A 17 -16.22 25.42 -4.42
C PHE A 17 -16.11 26.28 -3.16
N ASN A 18 -14.89 26.41 -2.61
CA ASN A 18 -14.62 27.28 -1.47
C ASN A 18 -14.86 28.76 -1.77
N ALA A 19 -14.47 29.23 -2.96
CA ALA A 19 -14.73 30.61 -3.37
C ALA A 19 -16.24 30.92 -3.42
N LEU A 20 -17.03 30.02 -4.03
CA LEU A 20 -18.48 30.14 -4.20
C LEU A 20 -19.27 30.01 -2.89
N THR A 21 -18.85 29.13 -1.98
CA THR A 21 -19.59 28.82 -0.73
C THR A 21 -19.06 29.56 0.50
N GLY A 22 -17.78 29.99 0.49
CA GLY A 22 -17.12 30.63 1.63
C GLY A 22 -16.62 29.67 2.71
N ARG A 23 -16.62 28.36 2.44
CA ARG A 23 -16.05 27.36 3.32
C ARG A 23 -14.55 27.20 3.09
N ASN A 24 -13.83 26.75 4.11
CA ASN A 24 -12.42 26.35 4.02
C ASN A 24 -12.33 24.82 3.94
N GLU A 25 -12.99 24.23 2.95
CA GLU A 25 -12.88 22.78 2.73
C GLU A 25 -11.46 22.47 2.24
N LYS A 26 -10.77 21.58 2.95
CA LYS A 26 -9.50 21.03 2.46
C LYS A 26 -9.79 19.97 1.40
N VAL A 27 -8.85 19.79 0.46
CA VAL A 27 -8.82 18.63 -0.43
C VAL A 27 -8.62 17.39 0.46
N GLY A 28 -9.72 16.80 0.90
CA GLY A 28 -9.72 15.56 1.66
C GLY A 28 -9.65 14.36 0.72
N ASN A 29 -8.90 13.34 1.12
CA ASN A 29 -8.94 12.04 0.45
C ASN A 29 -10.31 11.39 0.71
N TRP A 30 -11.09 11.18 -0.34
CA TRP A 30 -12.35 10.44 -0.33
C TRP A 30 -12.10 8.94 -0.24
N ALA A 31 -11.60 8.48 0.90
CA ALA A 31 -11.42 7.05 1.17
C ALA A 31 -12.43 6.61 2.24
N GLY A 32 -13.43 5.81 1.86
CA GLY A 32 -14.19 4.94 2.76
C GLY A 32 -15.05 5.62 3.84
N VAL A 33 -15.91 6.56 3.47
CA VAL A 33 -17.10 6.92 4.26
C VAL A 33 -18.33 6.83 3.35
N THR A 34 -19.48 6.47 3.93
CA THR A 34 -20.80 6.80 3.37
C THR A 34 -20.73 8.26 2.93
N VAL A 35 -20.86 8.50 1.62
CA VAL A 35 -20.58 9.80 1.02
C VAL A 35 -21.58 10.81 1.60
N ASP A 36 -21.16 11.57 2.61
CA ASP A 36 -21.85 12.78 2.99
C ASP A 36 -21.75 13.74 1.81
N LYS A 37 -22.88 13.93 1.12
CA LYS A 37 -23.00 14.86 0.01
C LYS A 37 -22.62 16.25 0.51
N LYS A 38 -21.54 16.82 -0.03
CA LYS A 38 -21.12 18.18 0.31
C LYS A 38 -21.97 19.18 -0.46
N GLU A 39 -23.11 19.51 0.12
CA GLU A 39 -24.07 20.47 -0.41
C GLU A 39 -24.03 21.74 0.44
N HIS A 40 -23.72 22.87 -0.19
CA HIS A 40 -23.71 24.16 0.50
C HIS A 40 -24.36 25.25 -0.33
N PRO A 41 -25.07 26.20 0.31
CA PRO A 41 -25.63 27.34 -0.40
C PRO A 41 -24.51 28.22 -0.97
N ILE A 42 -24.69 28.68 -2.20
CA ILE A 42 -23.79 29.64 -2.84
C ILE A 42 -23.96 31.01 -2.15
N LYS A 43 -22.87 31.76 -1.98
CA LYS A 43 -22.91 33.11 -1.40
C LYS A 43 -23.90 33.99 -2.18
N LYS A 44 -24.66 34.82 -1.44
CA LYS A 44 -25.58 35.82 -2.01
C LYS A 44 -24.92 36.77 -3.02
N ALA A 45 -23.61 37.02 -2.88
CA ALA A 45 -22.83 37.82 -3.81
C ALA A 45 -22.82 37.27 -5.26
N TYR A 46 -23.02 35.95 -5.43
CA TYR A 46 -23.07 35.29 -6.74
C TYR A 46 -24.48 34.81 -7.09
N ALA A 47 -25.26 34.33 -6.12
CA ALA A 47 -26.60 33.77 -6.35
C ALA A 47 -27.74 34.81 -6.37
N GLY A 48 -27.50 36.04 -5.91
CA GLY A 48 -28.54 37.05 -5.78
C GLY A 48 -29.61 36.69 -4.75
N LYS A 49 -30.89 36.74 -5.13
CA LYS A 49 -32.06 36.44 -4.28
C LYS A 49 -32.50 34.97 -4.31
N GLU A 50 -31.95 34.14 -5.19
CA GLU A 50 -32.37 32.75 -5.37
C GLU A 50 -31.58 31.78 -4.48
N MET A 51 -32.26 30.75 -3.98
CA MET A 51 -31.60 29.67 -3.24
C MET A 51 -30.94 28.68 -4.23
N MET A 52 -29.62 28.85 -4.39
CA MET A 52 -28.78 27.95 -5.17
C MET A 52 -27.89 27.13 -4.25
N VAL A 53 -27.85 25.82 -4.47
CA VAL A 53 -27.02 24.88 -3.73
C VAL A 53 -25.94 24.36 -4.66
N ALA A 54 -24.68 24.56 -4.28
CA ALA A 54 -23.54 23.96 -4.94
C ALA A 54 -23.29 22.58 -4.35
N VAL A 55 -23.13 21.59 -5.23
CA VAL A 55 -22.79 20.22 -4.86
C VAL A 55 -21.43 19.88 -5.42
N ASP A 56 -20.47 19.60 -4.54
CA ASP A 56 -19.12 19.22 -4.95
C ASP A 56 -19.09 17.73 -5.30
N LEU A 57 -18.96 17.40 -6.59
CA LEU A 57 -18.75 16.02 -7.02
C LEU A 57 -17.27 15.64 -6.96
N PRO A 58 -16.93 14.36 -6.71
CA PRO A 58 -15.55 13.90 -6.80
C PRO A 58 -14.94 14.21 -8.17
N GLY A 59 -13.64 14.51 -8.18
CA GLY A 59 -12.92 14.72 -9.43
C GLY A 59 -12.87 13.43 -10.23
N ALA A 60 -13.26 13.47 -11.50
CA ALA A 60 -13.36 12.31 -12.37
C ALA A 60 -12.61 12.55 -13.69
N TYR A 61 -12.04 11.49 -14.28
CA TYR A 61 -11.47 11.55 -15.63
C TYR A 61 -12.45 11.02 -16.68
N SER A 62 -13.39 10.18 -16.26
CA SER A 62 -14.44 9.66 -17.13
C SER A 62 -15.74 9.45 -16.35
N MET A 63 -16.85 9.30 -17.07
CA MET A 63 -18.13 8.84 -16.53
C MET A 63 -18.19 7.32 -16.37
N SER A 64 -17.13 6.61 -16.78
CA SER A 64 -17.05 5.17 -16.59
C SER A 64 -16.68 4.86 -15.13
N PRO A 65 -17.36 3.92 -14.46
CA PRO A 65 -17.20 3.67 -13.04
C PRO A 65 -15.93 2.84 -12.74
N PHE A 66 -14.75 3.31 -13.16
CA PHE A 66 -13.48 2.61 -12.94
C PHE A 66 -12.88 2.93 -11.57
N THR A 67 -13.13 4.12 -11.07
CA THR A 67 -12.76 4.55 -9.71
C THR A 67 -14.01 4.80 -8.86
N SER A 68 -13.85 4.76 -7.54
CA SER A 68 -14.93 5.12 -6.61
C SER A 68 -15.43 6.55 -6.85
N GLU A 69 -14.52 7.46 -7.21
CA GLU A 69 -14.81 8.86 -7.55
C GLU A 69 -15.71 8.95 -8.78
N GLU A 70 -15.36 8.26 -9.87
CA GLU A 70 -16.16 8.22 -11.09
C GLU A 70 -17.51 7.53 -10.90
N SER A 71 -17.55 6.45 -10.09
CA SER A 71 -18.80 5.78 -9.76
C SER A 71 -19.75 6.68 -8.96
N ILE A 72 -19.23 7.50 -8.03
CA ILE A 72 -20.04 8.47 -7.27
C ILE A 72 -20.55 9.57 -8.19
N THR A 73 -19.68 10.16 -9.01
CA THR A 73 -20.06 11.20 -9.97
C THR A 73 -21.11 10.67 -10.95
N SER A 74 -20.91 9.48 -11.52
CA SER A 74 -21.90 8.88 -12.42
C SER A 74 -23.22 8.54 -11.72
N CYS A 75 -23.17 7.99 -10.51
CA CYS A 75 -24.38 7.63 -9.76
C CYS A 75 -25.18 8.87 -9.36
N TYR A 76 -24.49 9.93 -8.90
CA TYR A 76 -25.14 11.19 -8.53
C TYR A 76 -25.80 11.84 -9.74
N VAL A 77 -25.07 12.01 -10.84
CA VAL A 77 -25.61 12.70 -12.02
C VAL A 77 -26.81 11.93 -12.61
N LYS A 78 -26.79 10.59 -12.58
CA LYS A 78 -27.91 9.76 -13.05
C LYS A 78 -29.11 9.69 -12.10
N LYS A 79 -28.90 9.72 -10.77
CA LYS A 79 -29.99 9.53 -9.78
C LYS A 79 -30.57 10.84 -9.27
N GLU A 80 -29.74 11.84 -9.02
CA GLU A 80 -30.14 13.10 -8.40
C GLU A 80 -30.50 14.18 -9.42
N ASN A 81 -30.17 13.95 -10.70
CA ASN A 81 -30.53 14.76 -11.87
C ASN A 81 -30.42 16.29 -11.62
N PRO A 82 -29.19 16.82 -11.48
CA PRO A 82 -28.97 18.23 -11.17
C PRO A 82 -29.50 19.16 -12.28
N ASP A 83 -29.93 20.38 -11.91
CA ASP A 83 -30.50 21.36 -12.86
C ASP A 83 -29.48 21.84 -13.90
N VAL A 84 -28.20 21.92 -13.51
CA VAL A 84 -27.07 22.30 -14.36
C VAL A 84 -25.77 21.72 -13.80
N ILE A 85 -24.84 21.39 -14.70
CA ILE A 85 -23.49 20.96 -14.38
C ILE A 85 -22.50 22.08 -14.72
N ILE A 86 -21.71 22.52 -13.74
CA ILE A 86 -20.52 23.33 -13.99
C ILE A 86 -19.33 22.37 -14.09
N ASN A 87 -18.80 22.22 -15.30
CA ASN A 87 -17.63 21.39 -15.56
C ASN A 87 -16.35 22.24 -15.57
N ILE A 88 -15.46 21.99 -14.62
CA ILE A 88 -14.23 22.74 -14.40
C ILE A 88 -13.10 22.09 -15.18
N VAL A 89 -12.71 22.75 -16.26
CA VAL A 89 -11.73 22.30 -17.25
C VAL A 89 -10.40 23.01 -16.99
N ASP A 90 -9.32 22.24 -16.90
CA ASP A 90 -7.97 22.79 -16.76
C ASP A 90 -7.46 23.30 -18.12
N ALA A 91 -7.19 24.59 -18.23
CA ALA A 91 -6.73 25.21 -19.46
C ALA A 91 -5.34 24.72 -19.91
N ASP A 92 -4.49 24.21 -19.01
CA ASP A 92 -3.15 23.70 -19.35
C ASP A 92 -3.22 22.28 -19.97
N ASN A 93 -4.30 21.53 -19.68
CA ASN A 93 -4.51 20.15 -20.12
C ASN A 93 -5.90 20.00 -20.78
N LEU A 94 -6.12 20.75 -21.86
CA LEU A 94 -7.42 20.88 -22.52
C LEU A 94 -7.94 19.54 -23.07
N SER A 95 -7.14 18.78 -23.84
CA SER A 95 -7.58 17.49 -24.42
C SER A 95 -8.08 16.49 -23.38
N ARG A 96 -7.38 16.39 -22.25
CA ARG A 96 -7.77 15.47 -21.17
C ARG A 96 -9.10 15.89 -20.54
N SER A 97 -9.26 17.19 -20.33
CA SER A 97 -10.46 17.72 -19.69
C SER A 97 -11.68 17.63 -20.58
N LEU A 98 -11.51 17.89 -21.87
CA LEU A 98 -12.59 17.80 -22.86
C LEU A 98 -13.09 16.38 -23.09
N PHE A 99 -12.25 15.36 -22.89
CA PHE A 99 -12.71 13.96 -22.90
C PHE A 99 -13.85 13.74 -21.90
N PHE A 100 -13.67 14.18 -20.65
CA PHE A 100 -14.72 14.11 -19.64
C PHE A 100 -15.91 15.01 -19.97
N THR A 101 -15.67 16.22 -20.50
CA THR A 101 -16.73 17.15 -20.95
C THR A 101 -17.68 16.51 -21.97
N THR A 102 -17.15 15.81 -22.96
CA THR A 102 -17.98 15.17 -24.00
C THR A 102 -18.93 14.11 -23.42
N GLN A 103 -18.50 13.38 -22.39
CA GLN A 103 -19.35 12.41 -21.70
C GLN A 103 -20.45 13.06 -20.85
N LEU A 104 -20.17 14.22 -20.26
CA LEU A 104 -21.18 14.97 -19.50
C LEU A 104 -22.28 15.53 -20.42
N LEU A 105 -21.90 16.02 -21.60
CA LEU A 105 -22.83 16.56 -22.60
C LEU A 105 -23.79 15.47 -23.14
N GLU A 106 -23.35 14.22 -23.20
CA GLU A 106 -24.20 13.08 -23.60
C GLU A 106 -25.31 12.73 -22.62
N LEU A 107 -25.24 13.22 -21.37
CA LEU A 107 -26.26 12.93 -20.35
C LEU A 107 -27.55 13.73 -20.54
N GLY A 108 -27.56 14.70 -21.46
CA GLY A 108 -28.71 15.58 -21.71
C GLY A 108 -28.97 16.60 -20.60
N ILE A 109 -28.08 16.70 -19.61
CA ILE A 109 -28.15 17.72 -18.55
C ILE A 109 -27.39 18.96 -19.03
N PRO A 110 -27.89 20.19 -18.83
CA PRO A 110 -27.20 21.40 -19.27
C PRO A 110 -25.82 21.51 -18.59
N VAL A 111 -24.77 21.67 -19.40
CA VAL A 111 -23.37 21.85 -18.97
C VAL A 111 -22.91 23.28 -19.28
N VAL A 112 -22.17 23.87 -18.35
CA VAL A 112 -21.38 25.09 -18.54
C VAL A 112 -19.93 24.79 -18.22
N VAL A 113 -19.03 25.12 -19.14
CA VAL A 113 -17.59 24.86 -18.97
C VAL A 113 -16.94 26.06 -18.30
N ALA A 114 -16.35 25.84 -17.12
CA ALA A 114 -15.47 26.77 -16.46
C ALA A 114 -14.01 26.47 -16.86
N LEU A 115 -13.49 27.23 -17.82
CA LEU A 115 -12.10 27.13 -18.27
C LEU A 115 -11.19 27.79 -17.22
N ASN A 116 -10.62 26.98 -16.34
CA ASN A 116 -9.90 27.43 -15.15
C ASN A 116 -8.38 27.46 -15.38
N LYS A 117 -7.67 28.22 -14.53
CA LYS A 117 -6.20 28.47 -14.62
C LYS A 117 -5.78 29.18 -15.91
N SER A 118 -6.63 30.07 -16.42
CA SER A 118 -6.34 30.83 -17.65
C SER A 118 -5.07 31.70 -17.54
N ASP A 119 -4.70 32.11 -16.32
CA ASP A 119 -3.48 32.86 -16.00
C ASP A 119 -2.18 32.08 -16.28
N LEU A 120 -2.18 30.76 -16.12
CA LEU A 120 -1.02 29.93 -16.42
C LEU A 120 -0.77 29.84 -17.93
N ASN A 121 -1.83 29.81 -18.74
CA ASN A 121 -1.73 29.77 -20.20
C ASN A 121 -1.17 31.07 -20.77
N GLU A 122 -1.57 32.23 -20.23
CA GLU A 122 -1.01 33.53 -20.60
C GLU A 122 0.51 33.57 -20.35
N ARG A 123 0.97 33.05 -19.20
CA ARG A 123 2.41 32.97 -18.87
C ARG A 123 3.18 32.03 -19.81
N LYS A 124 2.56 30.94 -20.25
CA LYS A 124 3.16 29.97 -21.18
C LYS A 124 3.05 30.38 -22.65
N GLY A 125 2.33 31.48 -22.95
CA GLY A 125 2.09 31.93 -24.32
C GLY A 125 1.12 31.05 -25.11
N THR A 126 0.29 30.25 -24.43
CA THR A 126 -0.79 29.46 -25.03
C THR A 126 -2.05 30.30 -25.13
N LYS A 127 -2.64 30.42 -26.32
CA LYS A 127 -3.93 31.09 -26.52
C LYS A 127 -5.01 30.06 -26.82
N ILE A 128 -6.14 30.15 -26.11
CA ILE A 128 -7.33 29.33 -26.36
C ILE A 128 -8.43 30.25 -26.87
N ASP A 129 -8.98 29.92 -28.04
CA ASP A 129 -10.16 30.59 -28.57
C ASP A 129 -11.43 30.07 -27.88
N VAL A 130 -11.96 30.89 -26.97
CA VAL A 130 -13.11 30.56 -26.12
C VAL A 130 -14.40 30.50 -26.94
N GLU A 131 -14.57 31.37 -27.93
CA GLU A 131 -15.76 31.43 -28.77
C GLU A 131 -15.83 30.19 -29.69
N ALA A 132 -14.71 29.86 -30.33
CA ALA A 132 -14.61 28.66 -31.16
C ALA A 132 -14.82 27.38 -30.35
N LEU A 133 -14.29 27.31 -29.11
CA LEU A 133 -14.49 26.17 -28.23
C LEU A 133 -15.96 26.03 -27.79
N SER A 134 -16.61 27.13 -27.44
CA SER A 134 -18.04 27.18 -27.09
C SER A 134 -18.92 26.71 -28.25
N ALA A 135 -18.64 27.18 -29.47
CA ALA A 135 -19.36 26.79 -30.68
C ALA A 135 -19.21 25.29 -31.01
N LYS A 136 -18.00 24.73 -30.85
CA LYS A 136 -17.72 23.32 -31.14
C LYS A 136 -18.26 22.35 -30.10
N LEU A 137 -18.28 22.74 -28.83
CA LEU A 137 -18.83 21.91 -27.76
C LEU A 137 -20.36 21.99 -27.66
N GLY A 138 -20.97 23.05 -28.19
CA GLY A 138 -22.41 23.28 -28.06
C GLY A 138 -22.83 23.73 -26.66
N CYS A 139 -21.88 24.20 -25.83
CA CYS A 139 -22.12 24.65 -24.47
C CYS A 139 -21.32 25.93 -24.15
N PRO A 140 -21.83 26.82 -23.28
CA PRO A 140 -21.11 28.04 -22.91
C PRO A 140 -19.78 27.74 -22.22
N VAL A 141 -18.74 28.47 -22.60
CA VAL A 141 -17.40 28.40 -22.00
C VAL A 141 -17.07 29.74 -21.35
N VAL A 142 -16.74 29.73 -20.06
CA VAL A 142 -16.39 30.94 -19.28
C VAL A 142 -14.98 30.78 -18.73
N THR A 143 -14.12 31.77 -18.99
CA THR A 143 -12.76 31.82 -18.41
C THR A 143 -12.83 32.18 -16.93
N THR A 144 -12.15 31.41 -16.09
CA THR A 144 -12.16 31.58 -14.64
C THR A 144 -10.77 31.44 -14.02
N ILE A 145 -10.58 32.12 -12.89
CA ILE A 145 -9.40 31.95 -12.04
C ILE A 145 -9.90 31.74 -10.61
N SER A 146 -9.89 30.49 -10.13
CA SER A 146 -10.42 30.15 -8.80
C SER A 146 -9.68 30.84 -7.64
N THR A 147 -8.37 31.09 -7.77
CA THR A 147 -7.54 31.70 -6.72
C THR A 147 -7.84 33.18 -6.52
N SER A 148 -8.10 33.91 -7.60
CA SER A 148 -8.43 35.34 -7.57
C SER A 148 -9.94 35.62 -7.66
N SER A 149 -10.78 34.57 -7.67
CA SER A 149 -12.24 34.65 -7.84
C SER A 149 -12.72 35.41 -9.09
N LYS A 150 -11.87 35.52 -10.12
CA LYS A 150 -12.21 36.22 -11.37
C LYS A 150 -13.07 35.32 -12.26
N GLY A 151 -14.14 35.88 -12.83
CA GLY A 151 -15.06 35.16 -13.74
C GLY A 151 -16.14 34.31 -13.05
N LEU A 152 -16.10 34.12 -11.73
CA LEU A 152 -17.07 33.29 -11.01
C LEU A 152 -18.50 33.82 -11.05
N LYS A 153 -18.69 35.15 -11.04
CA LYS A 153 -20.02 35.76 -11.12
C LYS A 153 -20.68 35.48 -12.47
N VAL A 154 -19.94 35.70 -13.56
CA VAL A 154 -20.40 35.41 -14.93
C VAL A 154 -20.70 33.93 -15.10
N LEU A 155 -19.88 33.05 -14.53
CA LEU A 155 -20.09 31.60 -14.57
C LEU A 155 -21.42 31.19 -13.93
N VAL A 156 -21.72 31.69 -12.72
CA VAL A 156 -22.96 31.37 -12.00
C VAL A 156 -24.18 31.95 -12.73
N GLU A 157 -24.10 33.17 -13.25
CA GLU A 157 -25.17 33.78 -14.04
C GLU A 157 -25.44 33.00 -15.34
N THR A 158 -24.38 32.51 -16.00
CA THR A 158 -24.49 31.67 -17.21
C THR A 158 -25.09 30.30 -16.90
N ALA A 159 -24.69 29.68 -15.78
CA ALA A 159 -25.26 28.42 -15.31
C ALA A 159 -26.74 28.56 -14.99
N LYS A 160 -27.14 29.66 -14.35
CA LYS A 160 -28.54 30.01 -14.11
C LYS A 160 -29.33 30.14 -15.41
N ALA A 161 -28.80 30.87 -16.39
CA ALA A 161 -29.48 31.08 -17.67
C ALA A 161 -29.65 29.78 -18.50
N ARG A 162 -28.87 28.73 -18.19
CA ARG A 162 -28.91 27.44 -18.89
C ARG A 162 -29.64 26.33 -18.15
N ALA A 163 -30.07 26.56 -16.91
CA ALA A 163 -30.91 25.59 -16.21
C ALA A 163 -32.18 25.30 -17.01
N GLY A 164 -32.43 24.01 -17.30
CA GLY A 164 -33.57 23.56 -18.08
C GLY A 164 -33.49 23.79 -19.61
N ALA A 165 -32.35 24.26 -20.14
CA ALA A 165 -32.16 24.40 -21.59
C ALA A 165 -31.66 23.10 -22.22
N GLU A 166 -32.23 22.70 -23.36
CA GLU A 166 -31.70 21.56 -24.12
C GLU A 166 -30.32 21.88 -24.72
N GLN A 167 -29.37 20.95 -24.57
CA GLN A 167 -28.05 21.02 -25.17
C GLN A 167 -27.80 19.75 -25.98
N LYS A 168 -27.40 19.93 -27.25
CA LYS A 168 -27.07 18.81 -28.13
C LYS A 168 -25.61 18.43 -27.92
N ALA A 169 -25.35 17.15 -27.63
CA ALA A 169 -24.00 16.65 -27.47
C ALA A 169 -23.23 16.73 -28.81
N PRO A 170 -21.97 17.18 -28.81
CA PRO A 170 -21.15 17.31 -30.02
C PRO A 170 -20.62 15.96 -30.52
N TYR A 171 -20.66 14.94 -29.66
CA TYR A 171 -20.28 13.56 -29.94
C TYR A 171 -21.29 12.67 -29.21
N THR A 172 -21.65 11.54 -29.81
CA THR A 172 -22.49 10.52 -29.19
C THR A 172 -21.81 9.19 -29.42
N GLN A 173 -21.50 8.48 -28.34
CA GLN A 173 -20.92 7.15 -28.44
C GLN A 173 -22.02 6.11 -28.69
N ASP A 174 -21.82 5.25 -29.70
CA ASP A 174 -22.70 4.10 -29.96
C ASP A 174 -22.71 3.13 -28.76
N GLU A 175 -23.72 2.26 -28.65
CA GLU A 175 -23.74 1.21 -27.62
C GLU A 175 -22.51 0.31 -27.76
N VAL A 176 -21.66 0.33 -26.73
CA VAL A 176 -20.44 -0.49 -26.66
C VAL A 176 -20.66 -1.61 -25.67
N ASP A 177 -20.35 -2.84 -26.08
CA ASP A 177 -20.24 -3.97 -25.17
C ASP A 177 -19.12 -3.71 -24.14
N LEU A 178 -19.51 -3.39 -22.91
CA LEU A 178 -18.60 -3.12 -21.80
C LEU A 178 -17.86 -4.38 -21.29
N THR A 179 -18.22 -5.56 -21.79
CA THR A 179 -17.57 -6.84 -21.45
C THR A 179 -16.42 -7.18 -22.40
N ASP A 180 -16.42 -6.64 -23.62
CA ASP A 180 -15.33 -6.78 -24.58
C ASP A 180 -14.34 -5.61 -24.47
N LYS A 181 -13.12 -5.95 -24.03
CA LYS A 181 -11.99 -5.02 -23.88
C LYS A 181 -11.65 -4.28 -25.18
N ASN A 182 -11.67 -4.97 -26.32
CA ASN A 182 -11.26 -4.37 -27.59
C ASN A 182 -12.29 -3.34 -28.09
N ALA A 183 -13.57 -3.62 -27.86
CA ALA A 183 -14.66 -2.71 -28.18
C ALA A 183 -14.56 -1.40 -27.38
N VAL A 184 -14.32 -1.49 -26.07
CA VAL A 184 -14.14 -0.31 -25.20
C VAL A 184 -12.90 0.51 -25.58
N GLU A 185 -11.74 -0.14 -25.78
CA GLU A 185 -10.50 0.56 -26.17
C GLU A 185 -10.65 1.26 -27.54
N ALA A 186 -11.37 0.65 -28.49
CA ALA A 186 -11.62 1.26 -29.79
C ALA A 186 -12.54 2.50 -29.69
N ALA A 187 -13.58 2.44 -28.85
CA ALA A 187 -14.50 3.55 -28.65
C ALA A 187 -13.84 4.75 -27.95
N ASP A 188 -13.03 4.50 -26.90
CA ASP A 188 -12.29 5.56 -26.21
C ASP A 188 -11.28 6.23 -27.14
N ARG A 189 -10.59 5.47 -28.00
CA ARG A 189 -9.67 6.03 -29.00
C ARG A 189 -10.38 6.94 -29.99
N LYS A 190 -11.57 6.57 -30.46
CA LYS A 190 -12.38 7.40 -31.37
C LYS A 190 -12.76 8.73 -30.70
N ARG A 191 -13.22 8.69 -29.44
CA ARG A 191 -13.53 9.91 -28.69
C ARG A 191 -12.30 10.78 -28.45
N PHE A 192 -11.16 10.19 -28.09
CA PHE A 192 -9.91 10.94 -27.95
C PHE A 192 -9.46 11.62 -29.25
N ALA A 193 -9.62 10.94 -30.40
CA ALA A 193 -9.32 11.53 -31.70
C ALA A 193 -10.23 12.73 -31.99
N PHE A 194 -11.53 12.62 -31.71
CA PHE A 194 -12.48 13.73 -31.84
C PHE A 194 -12.11 14.93 -30.95
N VAL A 195 -11.77 14.69 -29.68
CA VAL A 195 -11.37 15.75 -28.76
C VAL A 195 -10.08 16.43 -29.22
N ASN A 196 -9.09 15.66 -29.69
CA ASN A 196 -7.84 16.23 -30.21
C ASN A 196 -8.07 17.07 -31.48
N ASP A 197 -9.03 16.72 -32.34
CA ASP A 197 -9.42 17.56 -33.48
C ASP A 197 -10.05 18.89 -33.05
N ILE A 198 -10.88 18.90 -32.00
CA ILE A 198 -11.40 20.15 -31.42
C ILE A 198 -10.24 21.00 -30.89
N VAL A 199 -9.38 20.41 -30.05
CA VAL A 199 -8.25 21.11 -29.41
C VAL A 199 -7.32 21.70 -30.46
N GLY A 200 -6.95 20.94 -31.49
CA GLY A 200 -6.08 21.42 -32.56
C GLY A 200 -6.63 22.62 -33.34
N LYS A 201 -7.95 22.86 -33.30
CA LYS A 201 -8.61 23.99 -33.97
C LYS A 201 -8.82 25.20 -33.07
N VAL A 202 -8.77 25.05 -31.74
CA VAL A 202 -9.07 26.13 -30.78
C VAL A 202 -7.85 26.56 -29.97
N GLU A 203 -6.82 25.72 -29.90
CA GLU A 203 -5.60 25.99 -29.13
C GLU A 203 -4.46 26.40 -30.08
N ALA A 204 -4.05 27.66 -29.98
CA ALA A 204 -2.82 28.15 -30.59
C ALA A 204 -1.71 28.08 -29.54
N ARG A 205 -0.96 26.97 -29.55
CA ARG A 205 0.20 26.79 -28.67
C ARG A 205 1.43 27.40 -29.30
N LYS A 206 2.10 28.33 -28.62
CA LYS A 206 3.47 28.72 -28.99
C LYS A 206 4.35 27.52 -28.68
N VAL A 207 4.60 26.69 -29.69
CA VAL A 207 5.29 25.42 -29.47
C VAL A 207 6.77 25.71 -29.16
N LEU A 208 7.12 25.75 -27.87
CA LEU A 208 8.50 25.65 -27.39
C LEU A 208 8.99 24.20 -27.58
N THR A 209 8.95 23.68 -28.81
CA THR A 209 9.25 22.27 -29.11
C THR A 209 10.73 21.96 -29.31
N LYS A 210 11.64 22.93 -29.12
CA LYS A 210 13.03 22.76 -29.58
C LYS A 210 14.12 22.82 -28.52
N GLU A 211 13.79 22.73 -27.24
CA GLU A 211 14.79 22.42 -26.23
C GLU A 211 14.30 21.22 -25.42
N LYS A 212 14.87 20.05 -25.70
CA LYS A 212 14.81 18.93 -24.76
C LYS A 212 15.35 19.46 -23.44
N ASN A 213 14.48 19.69 -22.47
CA ASN A 213 14.89 20.17 -21.17
C ASN A 213 15.81 19.11 -20.54
N VAL A 214 16.67 19.52 -19.61
CA VAL A 214 17.53 18.56 -18.87
C VAL A 214 16.67 17.44 -18.24
N GLY A 215 15.47 17.77 -17.79
CA GLY A 215 14.47 16.82 -17.30
C GLY A 215 14.08 15.75 -18.32
N ASP A 216 13.91 16.09 -19.59
CA ASP A 216 13.52 15.12 -20.65
C ASP A 216 14.64 14.13 -20.94
N LYS A 217 15.91 14.56 -20.84
CA LYS A 217 17.07 13.66 -20.98
C LYS A 217 17.18 12.69 -19.81
N ILE A 218 16.96 13.19 -18.59
CA ILE A 218 16.96 12.36 -17.39
C ILE A 218 15.78 11.37 -17.45
N ASP A 219 14.59 11.82 -17.82
CA ASP A 219 13.42 10.95 -17.98
C ASP A 219 13.67 9.88 -19.04
N ALA A 220 14.27 10.20 -20.19
CA ALA A 220 14.62 9.21 -21.21
C ALA A 220 15.61 8.12 -20.72
N PHE A 221 16.49 8.48 -19.78
CA PHE A 221 17.43 7.55 -19.15
C PHE A 221 16.76 6.72 -18.03
N LEU A 222 16.11 7.38 -17.08
CA LEU A 222 15.47 6.76 -15.92
C LEU A 222 14.23 5.93 -16.29
N THR A 223 13.48 6.33 -17.31
CA THR A 223 12.25 5.63 -17.75
C THR A 223 12.50 4.64 -18.88
N ASN A 224 13.76 4.39 -19.23
CA ASN A 224 14.12 3.43 -20.25
C ASN A 224 13.60 2.02 -19.88
N LYS A 225 13.00 1.32 -20.84
CA LYS A 225 12.42 -0.02 -20.63
C LYS A 225 13.40 -1.08 -20.09
N TRP A 226 14.70 -0.95 -20.38
CA TRP A 226 15.73 -1.89 -19.95
C TRP A 226 16.56 -1.35 -18.79
N LEU A 227 16.95 -0.07 -18.82
CA LEU A 227 17.80 0.53 -17.78
C LEU A 227 17.00 1.01 -16.56
N GLY A 228 15.72 1.33 -16.72
CA GLY A 228 14.89 1.88 -15.64
C GLY A 228 14.73 0.91 -14.46
N LEU A 229 14.61 -0.39 -14.72
CA LEU A 229 14.48 -1.40 -13.64
C LEU A 229 15.79 -1.60 -12.86
N PRO A 230 16.97 -1.78 -13.51
CA PRO A 230 18.26 -1.77 -12.81
C PRO A 230 18.54 -0.49 -12.04
N ILE A 231 18.26 0.68 -12.63
CA ILE A 231 18.44 1.97 -11.93
C ILE A 231 17.53 2.03 -10.71
N PHE A 232 16.28 1.59 -10.84
CA PHE A 232 15.35 1.49 -9.73
C PHE A 232 15.87 0.58 -8.61
N ALA A 233 16.35 -0.61 -8.96
CA ALA A 233 16.94 -1.54 -7.99
C ALA A 233 18.17 -0.93 -7.30
N ALA A 234 19.05 -0.25 -8.04
CA ALA A 234 20.25 0.40 -7.49
C ALA A 234 19.90 1.56 -6.54
N VAL A 235 18.95 2.41 -6.90
CA VAL A 235 18.50 3.51 -6.03
C VAL A 235 17.87 2.95 -4.76
N MET A 236 17.02 1.92 -4.88
CA MET A 236 16.41 1.31 -3.70
C MET A 236 17.41 0.58 -2.82
N PHE A 237 18.38 -0.12 -3.43
CA PHE A 237 19.49 -0.71 -2.71
C PHE A 237 20.26 0.34 -1.89
N LEU A 238 20.56 1.50 -2.49
CA LEU A 238 21.24 2.59 -1.80
C LEU A 238 20.39 3.15 -0.64
N VAL A 239 19.08 3.31 -0.82
CA VAL A 239 18.18 3.70 0.27
C VAL A 239 18.23 2.71 1.42
N PHE A 240 18.14 1.40 1.14
CA PHE A 240 18.16 0.36 2.16
C PHE A 240 19.52 0.25 2.83
N TYR A 241 20.61 0.28 2.07
CA TYR A 241 21.97 0.25 2.60
C TYR A 241 22.23 1.42 3.55
N ILE A 242 21.80 2.63 3.17
CA ILE A 242 21.92 3.81 4.03
C ILE A 242 21.06 3.66 5.29
N SER A 243 19.82 3.20 5.16
CA SER A 243 18.90 3.13 6.30
C SER A 243 19.13 1.96 7.25
N GLN A 244 19.53 0.79 6.74
CA GLN A 244 19.54 -0.46 7.52
C GLN A 244 20.95 -0.89 7.92
N SER A 245 21.98 -0.56 7.14
CA SER A 245 23.34 -1.07 7.37
C SER A 245 24.34 0.00 7.79
N THR A 246 24.05 1.28 7.54
CA THR A 246 24.94 2.39 7.90
C THR A 246 24.22 3.37 8.79
N LEU A 247 23.79 4.54 8.29
CA LEU A 247 23.31 5.66 9.10
C LEU A 247 22.22 5.27 10.12
N GLY A 248 21.23 4.48 9.73
CA GLY A 248 20.18 4.07 10.68
C GLY A 248 20.67 3.07 11.74
N ALA A 249 21.54 2.13 11.36
CA ALA A 249 22.18 1.21 12.31
C ALA A 249 23.15 1.94 13.25
N TRP A 250 23.91 2.92 12.74
CA TRP A 250 24.81 3.72 13.57
C TRP A 250 24.07 4.55 14.61
N ILE A 251 22.91 5.10 14.27
CA ILE A 251 22.08 5.83 15.23
C ILE A 251 21.45 4.87 16.25
N ALA A 252 21.05 3.67 15.81
CA ALA A 252 20.43 2.67 16.69
C ALA A 252 21.46 2.01 17.63
N ASN A 253 22.49 1.36 17.11
CA ASN A 253 23.40 0.51 17.87
C ASN A 253 24.66 1.25 18.31
N GLY A 254 24.99 2.36 17.65
CA GLY A 254 26.24 3.08 17.87
C GLY A 254 27.24 2.86 16.73
N TYR A 255 28.39 3.50 16.87
CA TYR A 255 29.47 3.38 15.89
C TYR A 255 30.78 3.12 16.61
N GLU A 256 31.45 2.03 16.21
CA GLU A 256 32.80 1.71 16.64
C GLU A 256 33.79 2.26 15.62
N PHE A 257 34.67 3.15 16.07
CA PHE A 257 35.76 3.68 15.25
C PHE A 257 36.91 2.66 15.20
N GLU A 258 37.68 2.67 14.11
CA GLU A 258 38.85 1.78 13.91
C GLU A 258 39.90 1.88 15.03
N ASN A 259 39.89 2.97 15.80
CA ASN A 259 40.77 3.17 16.96
C ASN A 259 40.24 2.50 18.25
N GLY A 260 39.18 1.68 18.17
CA GLY A 260 38.55 0.99 19.30
C GLY A 260 37.64 1.88 20.15
N THR A 261 37.35 3.12 19.74
CA THR A 261 36.42 3.99 20.46
C THR A 261 34.99 3.66 20.04
N PHE A 262 34.16 3.21 20.99
CA PHE A 262 32.74 2.97 20.76
C PHE A 262 31.90 4.18 21.22
N ILE A 263 31.11 4.73 20.31
CA ILE A 263 30.07 5.72 20.65
C ILE A 263 28.73 4.97 20.71
N PRO A 264 28.12 4.82 21.90
CA PRO A 264 26.86 4.11 22.03
C PRO A 264 25.73 4.85 21.30
N GLY A 265 24.94 4.08 20.55
CA GLY A 265 23.72 4.55 19.93
C GLY A 265 22.56 4.58 20.92
N LEU A 266 21.35 4.67 20.38
CA LEU A 266 20.12 4.70 21.17
C LEU A 266 19.86 3.39 21.95
N VAL A 267 20.09 2.23 21.32
CA VAL A 267 19.78 0.90 21.86
C VAL A 267 20.63 0.58 23.10
N PRO A 268 21.97 0.68 23.07
CA PRO A 268 22.79 0.41 24.26
C PRO A 268 22.45 1.31 25.46
N LEU A 269 22.03 2.55 25.21
CA LEU A 269 21.61 3.47 26.27
C LEU A 269 20.28 3.04 26.90
N LEU A 270 19.34 2.54 26.10
CA LEU A 270 18.07 2.02 26.58
C LEU A 270 18.24 0.70 27.34
N GLU A 271 19.12 -0.17 26.87
CA GLU A 271 19.47 -1.42 27.55
C GLU A 271 20.20 -1.18 28.87
N ALA A 272 21.13 -0.21 28.90
CA ALA A 272 21.77 0.22 30.15
C ALA A 272 20.72 0.73 31.16
N PHE A 273 19.69 1.44 30.68
CA PHE A 273 18.56 1.84 31.52
C PHE A 273 17.73 0.63 31.99
N GLN A 274 17.44 -0.33 31.11
CA GLN A 274 16.74 -1.57 31.48
C GLN A 274 17.51 -2.35 32.56
N GLY A 275 18.82 -2.53 32.38
CA GLY A 275 19.70 -3.18 33.35
C GLY A 275 19.76 -2.44 34.68
N TRP A 276 19.80 -1.11 34.66
CA TRP A 276 19.74 -0.28 35.87
C TRP A 276 18.42 -0.48 36.64
N VAL A 277 17.28 -0.49 35.95
CA VAL A 277 15.98 -0.76 36.57
C VAL A 277 15.90 -2.21 37.09
N GLY A 278 16.45 -3.18 36.35
CA GLY A 278 16.57 -4.56 36.78
C GLY A 278 17.38 -4.70 38.07
N GLY A 279 18.49 -3.97 38.20
CA GLY A 279 19.30 -3.91 39.41
C GLY A 279 18.55 -3.41 40.66
N LEU A 280 17.58 -2.50 40.48
CA LEU A 280 16.73 -2.02 41.57
C LEU A 280 15.68 -3.05 42.02
N LEU A 281 15.37 -4.04 41.17
CA LEU A 281 14.31 -5.03 41.37
C LEU A 281 14.85 -6.43 41.72
N VAL A 282 16.14 -6.58 41.99
CA VAL A 282 16.78 -7.88 42.29
C VAL A 282 16.12 -8.63 43.44
N ASN A 283 15.56 -7.93 44.43
CA ASN A 283 14.85 -8.52 45.58
C ASN A 283 13.32 -8.51 45.44
N ALA A 284 12.79 -8.10 44.28
CA ALA A 284 11.37 -8.03 44.03
C ALA A 284 10.78 -9.40 43.63
N ASN A 285 9.44 -9.49 43.64
CA ASN A 285 8.76 -10.68 43.14
C ASN A 285 9.14 -10.91 41.66
N PRO A 286 9.51 -12.15 41.24
CA PRO A 286 9.81 -12.48 39.85
C PRO A 286 8.75 -12.02 38.84
N LEU A 287 7.47 -12.01 39.25
CA LEU A 287 6.36 -11.50 38.45
C LEU A 287 6.49 -10.01 38.14
N LEU A 288 6.95 -9.22 39.11
CA LEU A 288 7.16 -7.79 38.92
C LEU A 288 8.34 -7.52 37.99
N SER A 289 9.44 -8.27 38.13
CA SER A 289 10.60 -8.14 37.23
C SER A 289 10.23 -8.50 35.80
N ALA A 290 9.59 -9.67 35.59
CA ALA A 290 9.20 -10.14 34.27
C ALA A 290 8.23 -9.20 33.56
N ILE A 291 7.28 -8.61 34.29
CA ILE A 291 6.32 -7.65 33.69
C ILE A 291 6.97 -6.30 33.43
N LEU A 292 7.68 -5.74 34.42
CA LEU A 292 8.14 -4.35 34.34
C LEU A 292 9.44 -4.21 33.55
N VAL A 293 10.44 -5.05 33.84
CA VAL A 293 11.77 -4.97 33.21
C VAL A 293 11.71 -5.59 31.82
N ASP A 294 11.34 -6.86 31.73
CA ASP A 294 11.43 -7.59 30.46
C ASP A 294 10.21 -7.33 29.56
N GLY A 295 9.01 -7.25 30.14
CA GLY A 295 7.78 -6.99 29.41
C GLY A 295 7.65 -5.54 28.93
N VAL A 296 7.53 -4.60 29.88
CA VAL A 296 7.25 -3.19 29.60
C VAL A 296 8.50 -2.47 29.10
N ILE A 297 9.60 -2.46 29.86
CA ILE A 297 10.81 -1.73 29.47
C ILE A 297 11.46 -2.38 28.24
N GLY A 298 11.63 -3.71 28.24
CA GLY A 298 12.10 -4.44 27.05
C GLY A 298 11.21 -4.21 25.82
N GLY A 299 9.89 -4.13 26.01
CA GLY A 299 8.96 -3.77 24.93
C GLY A 299 9.16 -2.36 24.39
N VAL A 300 9.45 -1.39 25.26
CA VAL A 300 9.82 -0.01 24.86
C VAL A 300 11.15 0.02 24.14
N VAL A 301 12.16 -0.71 24.63
CA VAL A 301 13.49 -0.83 24.03
C VAL A 301 13.36 -1.36 22.60
N ALA A 302 12.60 -2.43 22.38
CA ALA A 302 12.38 -2.97 21.03
C ALA A 302 11.73 -1.95 20.07
N VAL A 303 10.71 -1.21 20.54
CA VAL A 303 9.99 -0.23 19.70
C VAL A 303 10.87 0.99 19.37
N VAL A 304 11.56 1.52 20.37
CA VAL A 304 12.38 2.73 20.25
C VAL A 304 13.71 2.41 19.56
N GLY A 305 14.26 1.21 19.78
CA GLY A 305 15.47 0.74 19.13
C GLY A 305 15.33 0.58 17.62
N PHE A 306 14.16 0.16 17.13
CA PHE A 306 13.90 0.07 15.69
C PHE A 306 13.57 1.42 15.02
N LEU A 307 13.25 2.46 15.81
CA LEU A 307 12.78 3.75 15.31
C LEU A 307 13.80 4.48 14.40
N PRO A 308 15.12 4.53 14.72
CA PRO A 308 16.10 5.22 13.86
C PRO A 308 16.17 4.67 12.44
N LEU A 309 16.15 3.34 12.29
CA LEU A 309 16.22 2.67 10.98
C LEU A 309 15.02 3.07 10.11
N VAL A 310 13.82 3.05 10.71
CA VAL A 310 12.58 3.44 10.04
C VAL A 310 12.55 4.94 9.69
N MET A 311 13.05 5.80 10.58
CA MET A 311 13.09 7.24 10.37
C MET A 311 14.03 7.63 9.22
N VAL A 312 15.26 7.10 9.19
CA VAL A 312 16.20 7.33 8.09
C VAL A 312 15.61 6.85 6.77
N MET A 313 14.97 5.67 6.76
CA MET A 313 14.30 5.17 5.57
C MET A 313 13.19 6.12 5.08
N TYR A 314 12.33 6.64 5.96
CA TYR A 314 11.30 7.61 5.55
C TYR A 314 11.85 8.92 5.06
N PHE A 315 12.94 9.39 5.66
CA PHE A 315 13.61 10.60 5.21
C PHE A 315 14.07 10.44 3.76
N LEU A 316 14.77 9.34 3.45
CA LEU A 316 15.26 9.04 2.10
C LEU A 316 14.11 8.84 1.09
N ILE A 317 13.06 8.10 1.47
CA ILE A 317 11.86 7.94 0.63
C ILE A 317 11.19 9.29 0.37
N ALA A 318 11.09 10.16 1.38
CA ALA A 318 10.51 11.49 1.22
C ALA A 318 11.33 12.36 0.28
N LEU A 319 12.66 12.26 0.28
CA LEU A 319 13.51 12.94 -0.70
C LEU A 319 13.24 12.44 -2.13
N LEU A 320 13.07 11.12 -2.31
CA LEU A 320 12.73 10.52 -3.61
C LEU A 320 11.31 10.86 -4.08
N GLU A 321 10.39 11.06 -3.15
CA GLU A 321 9.02 11.51 -3.41
C GLU A 321 9.03 13.00 -3.84
N ASP A 322 9.73 13.86 -3.10
CA ASP A 322 9.85 15.30 -3.38
C ASP A 322 10.57 15.59 -4.71
N CYS A 323 11.59 14.82 -5.07
CA CYS A 323 12.31 15.01 -6.34
C CYS A 323 11.56 14.48 -7.57
N GLY A 324 10.41 13.82 -7.36
CA GLY A 324 9.57 13.28 -8.42
C GLY A 324 10.02 11.93 -8.98
N TYR A 325 11.06 11.30 -8.41
CA TYR A 325 11.58 9.99 -8.85
C TYR A 325 10.55 8.88 -8.71
N MET A 326 9.79 8.85 -7.60
CA MET A 326 8.76 7.83 -7.36
C MET A 326 7.69 7.78 -8.46
N SER A 327 7.38 8.93 -9.08
CA SER A 327 6.45 8.98 -10.22
C SER A 327 7.02 8.31 -11.47
N ARG A 328 8.34 8.41 -11.72
CA ARG A 328 9.02 7.74 -12.84
C ARG A 328 9.16 6.24 -12.60
N ALA A 329 9.52 5.85 -11.38
CA ALA A 329 9.59 4.44 -10.98
C ALA A 329 8.24 3.74 -11.22
N ALA A 330 7.13 4.39 -10.87
CA ALA A 330 5.79 3.89 -11.14
C ALA A 330 5.51 3.71 -12.64
N VAL A 331 5.99 4.63 -13.50
CA VAL A 331 5.84 4.51 -14.97
C VAL A 331 6.63 3.32 -15.53
N VAL A 332 7.86 3.10 -15.07
CA VAL A 332 8.70 1.96 -15.51
C VAL A 332 8.04 0.63 -15.17
N LEU A 333 7.35 0.57 -14.03
CA LEU A 333 6.77 -0.67 -13.50
C LEU A 333 5.30 -0.89 -13.88
N ASP A 334 4.59 0.14 -14.36
CA ASP A 334 3.20 0.04 -14.79
C ASP A 334 2.96 -1.11 -15.79
N PRO A 335 3.79 -1.32 -16.84
CA PRO A 335 3.57 -2.41 -17.79
C PRO A 335 3.60 -3.81 -17.15
N ILE A 336 4.35 -3.97 -16.06
CA ILE A 336 4.48 -5.25 -15.35
C ILE A 336 3.27 -5.46 -14.44
N PHE A 337 2.92 -4.48 -13.61
CA PHE A 337 1.80 -4.58 -12.66
C PHE A 337 0.43 -4.63 -13.34
N LYS A 338 0.29 -3.97 -14.50
CA LYS A 338 -0.96 -3.98 -15.26
C LYS A 338 -1.34 -5.36 -15.77
N LYS A 339 -0.35 -6.25 -16.01
CA LYS A 339 -0.63 -7.66 -16.39
C LYS A 339 -1.38 -8.42 -15.32
N VAL A 340 -1.24 -8.02 -14.05
CA VAL A 340 -1.91 -8.63 -12.90
C VAL A 340 -2.98 -7.72 -12.30
N GLY A 341 -3.47 -6.73 -13.04
CA GLY A 341 -4.59 -5.89 -12.61
C GLY A 341 -4.29 -4.92 -11.45
N LEU A 342 -3.01 -4.56 -11.27
CA LEU A 342 -2.55 -3.52 -10.37
C LEU A 342 -2.02 -2.32 -11.16
N SER A 343 -2.00 -1.12 -10.57
CA SER A 343 -1.35 0.05 -11.18
C SER A 343 0.12 0.11 -10.85
N GLY A 344 0.92 0.80 -11.69
CA GLY A 344 2.34 1.07 -11.42
C GLY A 344 2.60 1.75 -10.08
N LYS A 345 1.62 2.49 -9.51
CA LYS A 345 1.70 3.06 -8.14
C LYS A 345 1.81 2.02 -7.04
N SER A 346 1.41 0.77 -7.31
CA SER A 346 1.49 -0.33 -6.34
C SER A 346 2.94 -0.71 -6.00
N VAL A 347 3.92 -0.36 -6.85
CA VAL A 347 5.34 -0.55 -6.51
C VAL A 347 5.71 0.17 -5.22
N ILE A 348 5.20 1.39 -5.01
CA ILE A 348 5.61 2.24 -3.91
C ILE A 348 5.34 1.52 -2.57
N PRO A 349 4.12 0.99 -2.32
CA PRO A 349 3.86 0.09 -1.20
C PRO A 349 4.78 -1.13 -1.11
N PHE A 350 4.95 -1.89 -2.19
CA PHE A 350 5.72 -3.15 -2.16
C PHE A 350 7.18 -2.91 -1.77
N VAL A 351 7.78 -1.87 -2.32
CA VAL A 351 9.18 -1.55 -2.10
C VAL A 351 9.39 -0.98 -0.71
N ILE A 352 8.51 -0.10 -0.23
CA ILE A 352 8.62 0.43 1.14
C ILE A 352 8.44 -0.69 2.18
N THR A 353 7.67 -1.75 1.87
CA THR A 353 7.53 -2.91 2.77
C THR A 353 8.85 -3.64 3.03
N ILE A 354 9.81 -3.63 2.09
CA ILE A 354 11.12 -4.28 2.29
C ILE A 354 11.82 -3.75 3.54
N GLY A 355 11.63 -2.47 3.88
CA GLY A 355 12.08 -1.96 5.17
C GLY A 355 11.12 -2.33 6.29
N CYS A 356 9.86 -1.89 6.19
CA CYS A 356 8.83 -2.23 7.17
C CYS A 356 7.44 -2.32 6.53
N ALA A 357 6.70 -3.38 6.85
CA ALA A 357 5.36 -3.61 6.29
C ALA A 357 4.35 -2.52 6.71
N VAL A 358 4.47 -1.95 7.92
CA VAL A 358 3.54 -0.92 8.43
C VAL A 358 3.46 0.31 7.48
N PRO A 359 4.55 1.03 7.19
CA PRO A 359 4.51 2.11 6.21
C PRO A 359 4.29 1.68 4.78
N GLY A 360 4.77 0.50 4.38
CA GLY A 360 4.55 0.00 3.04
C GLY A 360 3.06 -0.15 2.76
N ILE A 361 2.32 -0.73 3.71
CA ILE A 361 0.87 -0.80 3.66
C ILE A 361 0.25 0.61 3.68
N MET A 362 0.68 1.51 4.56
CA MET A 362 0.14 2.88 4.62
C MET A 362 0.38 3.67 3.33
N ALA A 363 1.48 3.42 2.60
CA ALA A 363 1.77 4.06 1.33
C ALA A 363 0.75 3.70 0.23
N SER A 364 -0.03 2.63 0.41
CA SER A 364 -1.11 2.25 -0.51
C SER A 364 -2.20 3.33 -0.61
N ARG A 365 -2.29 4.26 0.35
CA ARG A 365 -3.19 5.43 0.28
C ARG A 365 -2.98 6.33 -0.94
N THR A 366 -1.81 6.25 -1.58
CA THR A 366 -1.51 6.97 -2.82
C THR A 366 -2.27 6.42 -4.04
N ILE A 367 -2.81 5.20 -3.92
CA ILE A 367 -3.62 4.52 -4.92
C ILE A 367 -5.08 4.95 -4.74
N ARG A 368 -5.63 5.64 -5.74
CA ARG A 368 -7.00 6.19 -5.70
C ARG A 368 -8.07 5.10 -5.82
N ASN A 369 -7.82 4.09 -6.66
CA ASN A 369 -8.74 2.97 -6.82
C ASN A 369 -8.75 2.14 -5.52
N GLU A 370 -9.87 2.15 -4.81
CA GLU A 370 -10.01 1.47 -3.52
C GLU A 370 -9.71 -0.02 -3.60
N ARG A 371 -10.06 -0.66 -4.73
CA ARG A 371 -9.85 -2.09 -4.92
C ARG A 371 -8.37 -2.42 -5.14
N GLU A 372 -7.68 -1.64 -5.96
CA GLU A 372 -6.22 -1.75 -6.12
C GLU A 372 -5.50 -1.43 -4.81
N ARG A 373 -5.97 -0.43 -4.04
CA ARG A 373 -5.44 -0.11 -2.72
C ARG A 373 -5.58 -1.30 -1.76
N ARG A 374 -6.78 -1.89 -1.66
CA ARG A 374 -7.04 -3.06 -0.81
C ARG A 374 -6.19 -4.26 -1.21
N ALA A 375 -6.11 -4.56 -2.51
CA ALA A 375 -5.27 -5.65 -3.01
C ALA A 375 -3.79 -5.41 -2.71
N THR A 376 -3.29 -4.19 -2.94
CA THR A 376 -1.90 -3.83 -2.67
C THR A 376 -1.59 -3.90 -1.17
N ALA A 377 -2.45 -3.37 -0.31
CA ALA A 377 -2.30 -3.45 1.15
C ALA A 377 -2.23 -4.90 1.65
N MET A 378 -3.00 -5.79 1.05
CA MET A 378 -3.04 -7.22 1.39
C MET A 378 -1.82 -8.00 0.91
N LEU A 379 -1.28 -7.65 -0.26
CA LEU A 379 -0.17 -8.37 -0.87
C LEU A 379 1.18 -7.82 -0.45
N ALA A 380 1.25 -6.57 0.01
CA ALA A 380 2.49 -5.93 0.41
C ALA A 380 3.31 -6.73 1.42
N PRO A 381 2.71 -7.35 2.46
CA PRO A 381 3.40 -8.21 3.43
C PRO A 381 4.15 -9.43 2.88
N PHE A 382 3.89 -9.85 1.64
CA PHE A 382 4.64 -10.95 1.02
C PHE A 382 6.09 -10.55 0.69
N MET A 383 6.40 -9.25 0.60
CA MET A 383 7.78 -8.81 0.61
C MET A 383 8.39 -9.03 1.99
N PRO A 384 9.54 -9.71 2.10
CA PRO A 384 10.26 -9.78 3.38
C PRO A 384 10.69 -8.39 3.84
N CYS A 385 10.29 -8.00 5.06
CA CYS A 385 10.68 -6.73 5.68
C CYS A 385 11.96 -6.89 6.53
N GLY A 386 12.56 -5.79 6.98
CA GLY A 386 13.78 -5.79 7.80
C GLY A 386 13.72 -6.71 9.03
N ALA A 387 12.57 -6.73 9.73
CA ALA A 387 12.34 -7.62 10.89
C ALA A 387 12.37 -9.13 10.57
N LYS A 388 12.33 -9.53 9.29
CA LYS A 388 12.45 -10.93 8.87
C LYS A 388 13.91 -11.33 8.57
N ILE A 389 14.84 -10.37 8.51
CA ILE A 389 16.25 -10.62 8.23
C ILE A 389 16.89 -11.52 9.32
N PRO A 390 16.67 -11.32 10.63
CA PRO A 390 17.22 -12.21 11.66
C PRO A 390 16.80 -13.67 11.47
N VAL A 391 15.53 -13.91 11.13
CA VAL A 391 15.01 -15.25 10.86
C VAL A 391 15.68 -15.86 9.62
N ILE A 392 15.82 -15.10 8.54
CA ILE A 392 16.52 -15.56 7.33
C ILE A 392 17.98 -15.90 7.65
N ALA A 393 18.67 -15.03 8.39
CA ALA A 393 20.06 -15.19 8.77
C ALA A 393 20.28 -16.43 9.64
N LEU A 394 19.45 -16.65 10.67
CA LEU A 394 19.52 -17.82 11.53
C LEU A 394 19.40 -19.13 10.72
N PHE A 395 18.36 -19.26 9.88
CA PHE A 395 18.15 -20.48 9.12
C PHE A 395 19.17 -20.66 7.99
N ALA A 396 19.63 -19.57 7.35
CA ALA A 396 20.68 -19.62 6.35
C ALA A 396 22.03 -20.03 6.96
N GLY A 397 22.37 -19.51 8.13
CA GLY A 397 23.59 -19.86 8.86
C GLY A 397 23.57 -21.28 9.42
N ALA A 398 22.45 -21.69 10.04
CA ALA A 398 22.35 -23.00 10.66
C ALA A 398 22.28 -24.17 9.65
N PHE A 399 21.49 -24.03 8.57
CA PHE A 399 21.20 -25.17 7.69
C PHE A 399 21.87 -25.10 6.31
N PHE A 400 22.34 -23.91 5.90
CA PHE A 400 22.79 -23.65 4.53
C PHE A 400 24.16 -22.96 4.47
N ASP A 401 24.98 -23.04 5.51
CA ASP A 401 26.37 -22.56 5.50
C ASP A 401 26.48 -21.08 5.05
N ASN A 402 25.55 -20.22 5.51
CA ASN A 402 25.45 -18.81 5.14
C ASN A 402 25.26 -18.55 3.63
N ALA A 403 24.63 -19.47 2.91
CA ALA A 403 24.46 -19.32 1.48
C ALA A 403 23.57 -18.12 1.09
N TRP A 404 24.15 -17.20 0.31
CA TRP A 404 23.49 -15.97 -0.16
C TRP A 404 22.17 -16.20 -0.92
N TRP A 405 22.04 -17.35 -1.59
CA TRP A 405 20.86 -17.68 -2.38
C TRP A 405 19.61 -17.88 -1.53
N VAL A 406 19.73 -18.20 -0.24
CA VAL A 406 18.57 -18.38 0.66
C VAL A 406 17.81 -17.08 0.79
N SER A 407 18.51 -15.98 1.08
CA SER A 407 17.91 -14.64 1.15
C SER A 407 17.33 -14.23 -0.20
N ALA A 408 18.09 -14.39 -1.29
CA ALA A 408 17.62 -14.06 -2.64
C ALA A 408 16.32 -14.82 -2.99
N LEU A 409 16.26 -16.12 -2.69
CA LEU A 409 15.09 -16.96 -2.90
C LEU A 409 13.86 -16.42 -2.16
N MET A 410 14.03 -15.98 -0.90
CA MET A 410 12.92 -15.42 -0.11
C MET A 410 12.35 -14.13 -0.72
N TYR A 411 13.20 -13.26 -1.27
CA TYR A 411 12.72 -12.05 -1.94
C TYR A 411 12.05 -12.36 -3.28
N PHE A 412 12.64 -13.22 -4.11
CA PHE A 412 12.06 -13.59 -5.41
C PHE A 412 10.75 -14.38 -5.27
N ALA A 413 10.65 -15.30 -4.31
CA ALA A 413 9.41 -15.99 -4.02
C ALA A 413 8.33 -15.02 -3.50
N GLY A 414 8.69 -14.04 -2.67
CA GLY A 414 7.78 -12.96 -2.26
C GLY A 414 7.23 -12.16 -3.44
N ILE A 415 8.09 -11.77 -4.39
CA ILE A 415 7.68 -11.07 -5.62
C ILE A 415 6.73 -11.96 -6.45
N ALA A 416 7.06 -13.24 -6.63
CA ALA A 416 6.20 -14.18 -7.35
C ALA A 416 4.83 -14.33 -6.69
N LEU A 417 4.78 -14.43 -5.35
CA LEU A 417 3.54 -14.50 -4.58
C LEU A 417 2.70 -13.23 -4.68
N ILE A 418 3.31 -12.05 -4.83
CA ILE A 418 2.57 -10.81 -5.10
C ILE A 418 1.85 -10.88 -6.44
N PHE A 419 2.53 -11.33 -7.50
CA PHE A 419 1.91 -11.46 -8.82
C PHE A 419 0.82 -12.53 -8.84
N LEU A 420 1.07 -13.71 -8.28
CA LEU A 420 0.09 -14.80 -8.17
C LEU A 420 -1.10 -14.39 -7.28
N GLY A 421 -0.82 -13.77 -6.15
CA GLY A 421 -1.82 -13.24 -5.23
C GLY A 421 -2.68 -12.16 -5.90
N ALA A 422 -2.11 -11.24 -6.67
CA ALA A 422 -2.86 -10.24 -7.42
C ALA A 422 -3.82 -10.88 -8.44
N LEU A 423 -3.37 -11.91 -9.17
CA LEU A 423 -4.23 -12.68 -10.08
C LEU A 423 -5.35 -13.41 -9.34
N LEU A 424 -5.05 -14.01 -8.19
CA LEU A 424 -6.03 -14.70 -7.36
C LEU A 424 -7.09 -13.74 -6.81
N VAL A 425 -6.67 -12.59 -6.29
CA VAL A 425 -7.57 -11.52 -5.84
C VAL A 425 -8.44 -11.03 -7.00
N ASN A 426 -7.87 -10.91 -8.21
CA ASN A 426 -8.64 -10.56 -9.39
C ASN A 426 -9.73 -11.56 -9.73
N ALA A 427 -9.41 -12.85 -9.62
CA ALA A 427 -10.37 -13.92 -9.84
C ALA A 427 -11.48 -13.90 -8.77
N VAL A 428 -11.12 -13.78 -7.49
CA VAL A 428 -12.08 -13.77 -6.36
C VAL A 428 -13.01 -12.55 -6.44
N THR A 429 -12.53 -11.40 -6.89
CA THR A 429 -13.32 -10.17 -7.00
C THR A 429 -13.99 -9.99 -8.37
N GLY A 430 -13.82 -10.93 -9.30
CA GLY A 430 -14.51 -10.96 -10.61
C GLY A 430 -14.15 -9.83 -11.59
N HIS A 431 -12.96 -9.25 -11.50
CA HIS A 431 -12.60 -8.03 -12.24
C HIS A 431 -11.72 -8.30 -13.48
N ARG A 432 -11.99 -9.38 -14.23
CA ARG A 432 -11.11 -9.88 -15.31
C ARG A 432 -10.86 -8.95 -16.51
N ALA A 433 -11.51 -7.78 -16.62
CA ALA A 433 -11.38 -6.95 -17.83
C ALA A 433 -11.62 -5.44 -17.67
N ARG A 434 -11.41 -4.83 -16.50
CA ARG A 434 -11.56 -3.36 -16.35
C ARG A 434 -10.21 -2.71 -16.07
N LYS A 435 -9.51 -2.28 -17.12
CA LYS A 435 -8.29 -1.48 -16.97
C LYS A 435 -8.69 -0.11 -16.44
N SER A 436 -8.21 0.25 -15.25
CA SER A 436 -8.09 1.68 -14.94
C SER A 436 -7.08 2.27 -15.93
N PHE A 437 -7.47 3.33 -16.65
CA PHE A 437 -6.49 4.07 -17.43
C PHE A 437 -5.53 4.74 -16.45
N PHE A 438 -4.37 4.14 -16.25
CA PHE A 438 -3.29 4.76 -15.49
C PHE A 438 -2.74 5.94 -16.30
N ILE A 439 -3.29 7.13 -16.05
CA ILE A 439 -2.81 8.36 -16.64
C ILE A 439 -2.14 9.17 -15.54
N ILE A 440 -0.82 9.04 -15.42
CA ILE A 440 -0.03 9.83 -14.48
C ILE A 440 0.54 11.06 -15.21
N GLU A 441 0.27 12.24 -14.67
CA GLU A 441 1.02 13.44 -15.04
C GLU A 441 2.36 13.36 -14.31
N LEU A 442 3.46 13.28 -15.06
CA LEU A 442 4.79 13.30 -14.47
C LEU A 442 5.01 14.69 -13.86
N PRO A 443 5.23 14.80 -12.53
CA PRO A 443 5.52 16.09 -11.92
C PRO A 443 6.86 16.62 -12.45
N GLU A 444 7.01 17.94 -12.52
CA GLU A 444 8.29 18.57 -12.83
C GLU A 444 9.35 18.17 -11.80
N TYR A 445 10.61 18.05 -12.24
CA TYR A 445 11.74 17.85 -11.32
C TYR A 445 11.82 19.02 -10.35
N ARG A 446 11.90 18.70 -9.05
CA ARG A 446 12.12 19.67 -7.98
C ARG A 446 13.34 19.26 -7.19
N ALA A 447 14.13 20.24 -6.75
CA ALA A 447 15.17 19.98 -5.77
C ALA A 447 14.51 19.47 -4.48
N PRO A 448 15.01 18.36 -3.90
CA PRO A 448 14.38 17.76 -2.73
C PRO A 448 14.48 18.70 -1.53
N SER A 449 13.39 18.85 -0.78
CA SER A 449 13.35 19.74 0.37
C SER A 449 13.83 19.01 1.63
N LEU A 450 15.05 19.30 2.10
CA LEU A 450 15.58 18.63 3.31
C LEU A 450 14.66 18.84 4.53
N TRP A 451 14.11 20.06 4.67
CA TRP A 451 13.18 20.38 5.76
C TRP A 451 11.80 19.72 5.60
N GLY A 452 11.30 19.59 4.36
CA GLY A 452 10.05 18.88 4.10
C GLY A 452 10.20 17.38 4.37
N ALA A 453 11.30 16.78 3.91
CA ALA A 453 11.65 15.41 4.20
C ALA A 453 11.79 15.15 5.72
N PHE A 454 12.43 16.07 6.46
CA PHE A 454 12.54 15.97 7.92
C PHE A 454 11.17 16.03 8.62
N LYS A 455 10.30 16.98 8.25
CA LYS A 455 8.93 17.03 8.78
C LYS A 455 8.13 15.78 8.45
N SER A 456 8.26 15.28 7.22
CA SER A 456 7.63 14.03 6.76
C SER A 456 8.10 12.85 7.61
N MET A 457 9.42 12.71 7.79
CA MET A 457 10.05 11.71 8.66
C MET A 457 9.48 11.78 10.09
N CYS A 458 9.50 12.94 10.74
CA CYS A 458 9.00 13.09 12.11
C CYS A 458 7.50 12.75 12.21
N SER A 459 6.69 13.20 11.27
CA SER A 459 5.24 12.91 11.27
C SER A 459 4.94 11.41 11.11
N ARG A 460 5.68 10.72 10.23
CA ARG A 460 5.52 9.28 9.97
C ARG A 460 6.12 8.45 11.11
N GLY A 461 7.25 8.87 11.67
CA GLY A 461 7.86 8.26 12.85
C GLY A 461 6.95 8.35 14.08
N TRP A 462 6.31 9.51 14.32
CA TRP A 462 5.30 9.63 15.38
C TRP A 462 4.10 8.71 15.17
N ALA A 463 3.62 8.59 13.92
CA ALA A 463 2.54 7.66 13.60
C ALA A 463 2.94 6.18 13.82
N TYR A 464 4.21 5.83 13.61
CA TYR A 464 4.75 4.53 13.96
C TYR A 464 4.73 4.31 15.48
N ILE A 465 5.25 5.25 16.28
CA ILE A 465 5.26 5.16 17.76
C ILE A 465 3.83 4.95 18.29
N VAL A 466 2.89 5.83 17.93
CA VAL A 466 1.52 5.77 18.47
C VAL A 466 0.81 4.45 18.13
N LYS A 467 1.03 3.91 16.93
CA LYS A 467 0.32 2.71 16.46
C LYS A 467 1.01 1.40 16.81
N ALA A 468 2.35 1.37 16.77
CA ALA A 468 3.13 0.16 16.99
C ALA A 468 3.47 -0.03 18.47
N ALA A 469 3.76 1.04 19.22
CA ALA A 469 4.19 0.92 20.62
C ALA A 469 3.14 0.26 21.50
N THR A 470 1.87 0.65 21.38
CA THR A 470 0.78 0.11 22.20
C THR A 470 0.57 -1.38 21.97
N ILE A 471 0.63 -1.82 20.71
CA ILE A 471 0.45 -3.22 20.34
C ILE A 471 1.68 -4.04 20.73
N ILE A 472 2.89 -3.57 20.40
CA ILE A 472 4.14 -4.29 20.68
C ILE A 472 4.35 -4.44 22.18
N LEU A 473 4.16 -3.38 22.97
CA LEU A 473 4.33 -3.42 24.43
C LEU A 473 3.37 -4.41 25.08
N LEU A 474 2.08 -4.36 24.71
CA LEU A 474 1.08 -5.28 25.25
C LEU A 474 1.41 -6.74 24.90
N CYS A 475 1.80 -6.97 23.65
CA CYS A 475 2.09 -8.33 23.20
C CYS A 475 3.42 -8.85 23.76
N ASN A 476 4.45 -8.01 23.89
CA ASN A 476 5.72 -8.39 24.52
C ASN A 476 5.52 -8.77 25.99
N MET A 477 4.77 -7.96 26.73
CA MET A 477 4.40 -8.27 28.12
C MET A 477 3.65 -9.60 28.24
N ILE A 478 2.70 -9.88 27.34
CA ILE A 478 1.97 -11.16 27.33
C ILE A 478 2.90 -12.33 27.01
N VAL A 479 3.76 -12.20 26.00
CA VAL A 479 4.73 -13.25 25.63
C VAL A 479 5.68 -13.53 26.79
N GLN A 480 6.21 -12.50 27.43
CA GLN A 480 7.12 -12.64 28.56
C GLN A 480 6.45 -13.35 29.75
N LEU A 481 5.20 -12.99 30.05
CA LEU A 481 4.41 -13.65 31.08
C LEU A 481 4.17 -15.12 30.72
N MET A 482 3.85 -15.40 29.46
CA MET A 482 3.60 -16.76 28.99
C MET A 482 4.85 -17.63 28.97
N GLN A 483 6.04 -17.05 28.72
CA GLN A 483 7.32 -17.74 28.74
C GLN A 483 7.81 -18.02 30.16
N THR A 484 7.62 -17.07 31.08
CA THR A 484 8.21 -17.12 32.42
C THR A 484 7.37 -17.93 33.43
N PHE A 485 6.04 -17.93 33.27
CA PHE A 485 5.13 -18.48 34.29
C PHE A 485 4.37 -19.72 33.84
N THR A 486 3.96 -20.52 34.82
CA THR A 486 2.95 -21.58 34.70
C THR A 486 1.53 -21.01 34.89
N TRP A 487 0.48 -21.79 34.61
CA TRP A 487 -0.92 -21.38 34.86
C TRP A 487 -1.23 -21.05 36.33
N SER A 488 -0.40 -21.50 37.26
CA SER A 488 -0.48 -21.17 38.69
C SER A 488 0.32 -19.92 39.07
N PHE A 489 0.88 -19.19 38.09
CA PHE A 489 1.75 -18.02 38.27
C PHE A 489 2.99 -18.28 39.13
N THR A 490 3.50 -19.51 39.10
CA THR A 490 4.84 -19.84 39.59
C THR A 490 5.84 -19.73 38.44
N VAL A 491 7.10 -19.40 38.75
CA VAL A 491 8.17 -19.40 37.74
C VAL A 491 8.33 -20.82 37.19
N ALA A 492 8.34 -20.96 35.87
CA ALA A 492 8.49 -22.25 35.22
C ALA A 492 9.93 -22.77 35.40
N GLU A 493 10.08 -24.03 35.86
CA GLU A 493 11.39 -24.66 36.03
C GLU A 493 12.01 -25.07 34.69
N SER A 494 11.18 -25.25 33.66
CA SER A 494 11.59 -25.55 32.29
C SER A 494 10.61 -24.95 31.28
N ALA A 495 11.09 -24.66 30.07
CA ALA A 495 10.28 -24.08 29.00
C ALA A 495 9.03 -24.92 28.65
N ASP A 496 9.10 -26.25 28.80
CA ASP A 496 7.99 -27.19 28.55
C ASP A 496 6.79 -27.00 29.51
N THR A 497 7.02 -26.47 30.72
CA THR A 497 5.98 -26.25 31.73
C THR A 497 5.34 -24.86 31.67
N SER A 498 5.83 -24.01 30.77
CA SER A 498 5.36 -22.63 30.61
C SER A 498 3.92 -22.57 30.07
N ILE A 499 3.22 -21.45 30.33
CA ILE A 499 1.92 -21.17 29.69
C ILE A 499 2.07 -21.17 28.16
N LEU A 500 3.19 -20.65 27.63
CA LEU A 500 3.47 -20.62 26.20
C LEU A 500 3.46 -22.02 25.59
N ALA A 501 4.09 -23.00 26.24
CA ALA A 501 4.09 -24.38 25.76
C ALA A 501 2.67 -24.95 25.65
N SER A 502 1.82 -24.69 26.64
CA SER A 502 0.42 -25.14 26.63
C SER A 502 -0.42 -24.50 25.52
N ILE A 503 -0.19 -23.21 25.21
CA ILE A 503 -0.90 -22.47 24.17
C ILE A 503 -0.37 -22.84 22.77
N ALA A 504 0.93 -23.08 22.63
CA ALA A 504 1.58 -23.41 21.37
C ALA A 504 1.40 -24.87 20.94
N SER A 505 1.25 -25.80 21.88
CA SER A 505 1.14 -27.24 21.60
C SER A 505 0.01 -27.59 20.61
N PRO A 506 -1.20 -27.01 20.69
CA PRO A 506 -2.24 -27.21 19.67
C PRO A 506 -1.84 -26.72 18.28
N PHE A 507 -1.09 -25.61 18.19
CA PHE A 507 -0.60 -25.07 16.91
C PHE A 507 0.50 -25.93 16.29
N ALA A 508 1.21 -26.74 17.09
CA ALA A 508 2.22 -27.66 16.57
C ALA A 508 1.65 -28.69 15.58
N TYR A 509 0.40 -29.12 15.77
CA TYR A 509 -0.28 -30.02 14.84
C TYR A 509 -0.49 -29.41 13.45
N LEU A 510 -0.66 -28.09 13.37
CA LEU A 510 -0.73 -27.38 12.10
C LEU A 510 0.62 -27.44 11.36
N LEU A 511 1.74 -27.48 12.08
CA LEU A 511 3.09 -27.45 11.50
C LEU A 511 3.63 -28.82 11.10
N ILE A 512 3.07 -29.94 11.59
CA ILE A 512 3.56 -31.29 11.24
C ILE A 512 3.61 -31.50 9.71
N PRO A 513 2.61 -31.11 8.90
CA PRO A 513 2.66 -31.26 7.45
C PRO A 513 3.70 -30.38 6.75
N ILE A 514 4.30 -29.42 7.45
CA ILE A 514 5.29 -28.46 6.94
C ILE A 514 6.70 -28.79 7.42
N VAL A 515 6.85 -29.34 8.63
CA VAL A 515 8.15 -29.57 9.25
C VAL A 515 8.46 -31.08 9.38
N GLY A 516 7.44 -31.92 9.41
CA GLY A 516 7.56 -33.38 9.56
C GLY A 516 7.63 -33.88 10.99
N VAL A 517 7.94 -33.00 11.93
CA VAL A 517 8.06 -33.30 13.36
C VAL A 517 7.05 -32.49 14.17
N LEU A 518 6.55 -33.10 15.26
CA LEU A 518 5.73 -32.40 16.23
C LEU A 518 6.64 -31.64 17.20
N SER A 519 6.78 -30.34 17.00
CA SER A 519 7.54 -29.45 17.89
C SER A 519 6.67 -28.28 18.33
N TRP A 520 6.41 -28.21 19.63
CA TRP A 520 5.70 -27.07 20.21
C TRP A 520 6.59 -25.82 20.23
N GLN A 521 7.92 -25.98 20.30
CA GLN A 521 8.89 -24.88 20.28
C GLN A 521 8.84 -24.12 18.95
N LEU A 522 8.81 -24.84 17.82
CA LEU A 522 8.63 -24.23 16.50
C LEU A 522 7.25 -23.56 16.37
N ALA A 523 6.22 -24.14 16.99
CA ALA A 523 4.89 -23.53 17.03
C ALA A 523 4.86 -22.26 17.87
N ALA A 524 5.51 -22.27 19.03
CA ALA A 524 5.64 -21.13 19.92
C ALA A 524 6.32 -19.96 19.21
N ALA A 525 7.46 -20.23 18.55
CA ALA A 525 8.17 -19.24 17.76
C ALA A 525 7.33 -18.69 16.58
N ALA A 526 6.52 -19.53 15.93
CA ALA A 526 5.62 -19.06 14.88
C ALA A 526 4.49 -18.17 15.43
N VAL A 527 3.96 -18.50 16.61
CA VAL A 527 2.91 -17.72 17.28
C VAL A 527 3.43 -16.36 17.74
N THR A 528 4.60 -16.32 18.40
CA THR A 528 5.26 -15.06 18.78
C THR A 528 5.65 -14.25 17.53
N GLY A 529 5.97 -14.91 16.43
CA GLY A 529 6.16 -14.31 15.11
C GLY A 529 4.97 -13.50 14.56
N PHE A 530 3.73 -13.78 14.97
CA PHE A 530 2.56 -12.96 14.60
C PHE A 530 2.51 -11.64 15.35
N ILE A 531 3.11 -11.59 16.54
CA ILE A 531 3.24 -10.35 17.32
C ILE A 531 4.33 -9.48 16.70
N ALA A 532 5.54 -10.02 16.59
CA ALA A 532 6.74 -9.39 16.06
C ALA A 532 7.58 -10.47 15.38
N LYS A 533 8.05 -10.20 14.15
CA LYS A 533 8.70 -11.24 13.33
C LYS A 533 10.13 -11.51 13.77
N GLU A 534 10.78 -10.51 14.34
CA GLU A 534 12.09 -10.58 14.97
C GLU A 534 12.09 -11.52 16.20
N ASN A 535 10.99 -11.56 16.96
CA ASN A 535 10.85 -12.39 18.16
C ASN A 535 10.88 -13.90 17.88
N VAL A 536 10.76 -14.32 16.63
CA VAL A 536 10.88 -15.74 16.25
C VAL A 536 12.24 -16.28 16.70
N VAL A 537 13.32 -15.53 16.47
CA VAL A 537 14.68 -15.96 16.82
C VAL A 537 14.85 -16.06 18.34
N GLY A 538 14.45 -15.02 19.08
CA GLY A 538 14.53 -15.04 20.55
C GLY A 538 13.66 -16.14 21.17
N THR A 539 12.48 -16.41 20.60
CA THR A 539 11.62 -17.50 21.09
C THR A 539 12.24 -18.87 20.81
N LEU A 540 12.89 -19.07 19.66
CA LEU A 540 13.63 -20.31 19.40
C LEU A 540 14.80 -20.48 20.39
N ALA A 541 15.51 -19.40 20.70
CA ALA A 541 16.61 -19.41 21.65
C ALA A 541 16.18 -19.83 23.06
N ILE A 542 15.05 -19.29 23.54
CA ILE A 542 14.51 -19.58 24.88
C ILE A 542 13.83 -20.96 24.94
N CYS A 543 13.11 -21.37 23.88
CA CYS A 543 12.32 -22.60 23.92
C CYS A 543 13.16 -23.86 23.64
N PHE A 544 14.29 -23.76 22.94
CA PHE A 544 15.19 -24.88 22.75
C PHE A 544 16.38 -24.79 23.71
N VAL A 545 16.47 -25.76 24.62
CA VAL A 545 17.56 -25.86 25.59
C VAL A 545 18.91 -25.83 24.87
N GLY A 546 19.77 -24.88 25.25
CA GLY A 546 21.12 -24.72 24.70
C GLY A 546 21.24 -23.73 23.53
N LEU A 547 20.15 -23.35 22.83
CA LEU A 547 20.24 -22.32 21.77
C LEU A 547 20.56 -20.93 22.34
N GLU A 548 20.14 -20.63 23.56
CA GLU A 548 20.47 -19.37 24.27
C GLU A 548 21.97 -19.09 24.39
N ASN A 549 22.82 -20.13 24.34
CA ASN A 549 24.28 -19.97 24.36
C ASN A 549 24.89 -19.83 22.96
N LEU A 550 24.09 -20.03 21.91
CA LEU A 550 24.52 -20.06 20.50
C LEU A 550 23.90 -18.91 19.69
N ILE A 551 22.95 -18.19 20.28
CA ILE A 551 22.25 -17.06 19.69
C ILE A 551 22.41 -15.88 20.65
N ASP A 552 23.00 -14.82 20.13
CA ASP A 552 23.00 -13.52 20.79
C ASP A 552 21.56 -12.98 20.79
N LEU A 553 20.99 -12.85 21.99
CA LEU A 553 19.60 -12.39 22.18
C LEU A 553 19.43 -10.89 21.93
N ASP A 554 20.51 -10.12 22.04
CA ASP A 554 20.51 -8.67 21.85
C ASP A 554 20.57 -8.35 20.34
N GLU A 555 21.43 -9.05 19.60
CA GLU A 555 21.53 -8.92 18.14
C GLU A 555 20.52 -9.78 17.37
N LEU A 556 19.85 -10.73 18.05
CA LEU A 556 19.03 -11.78 17.43
C LEU A 556 19.79 -12.52 16.32
N ALA A 557 21.08 -12.74 16.55
CA ALA A 557 22.02 -13.29 15.58
C ALA A 557 22.68 -14.55 16.14
N MET A 558 22.94 -15.51 15.25
CA MET A 558 23.67 -16.71 15.62
C MET A 558 25.15 -16.39 15.78
N ILE A 559 25.80 -16.94 16.80
CA ILE A 559 27.25 -16.83 16.99
C ILE A 559 27.98 -17.46 15.81
N GLU A 560 29.07 -16.82 15.37
CA GLU A 560 29.86 -17.30 14.24
C GLU A 560 30.39 -18.73 14.50
N GLY A 561 30.18 -19.63 13.55
CA GLY A 561 30.58 -21.04 13.66
C GLY A 561 29.58 -21.97 14.38
N ALA A 562 28.54 -21.45 15.02
CA ALA A 562 27.57 -22.26 15.77
C ALA A 562 26.53 -23.00 14.91
N GLY A 563 26.57 -22.86 13.58
CA GLY A 563 25.51 -23.32 12.67
C GLY A 563 25.17 -24.80 12.77
N ALA A 564 26.19 -25.66 12.82
CA ALA A 564 25.99 -27.11 12.92
C ALA A 564 25.36 -27.53 14.25
N GLU A 565 25.72 -26.87 15.35
CA GLU A 565 25.17 -27.13 16.67
C GLU A 565 23.72 -26.66 16.76
N VAL A 566 23.41 -25.46 16.25
CA VAL A 566 22.04 -24.94 16.16
C VAL A 566 21.15 -25.87 15.34
N ALA A 567 21.61 -26.34 14.18
CA ALA A 567 20.88 -27.30 13.37
C ALA A 567 20.68 -28.64 14.07
N GLY A 568 21.68 -29.09 14.84
CA GLY A 568 21.62 -30.30 15.66
C GLY A 568 20.55 -30.21 16.75
N ILE A 569 20.49 -29.10 17.48
CA ILE A 569 19.53 -28.90 18.57
C ILE A 569 18.10 -28.72 18.04
N LEU A 570 17.92 -28.00 16.92
CA LEU A 570 16.62 -27.87 16.27
C LEU A 570 16.10 -29.21 15.72
N ALA A 571 17.00 -30.15 15.43
CA ALA A 571 16.69 -31.54 15.04
C ALA A 571 15.72 -31.68 13.86
N ILE A 572 15.80 -30.76 12.88
CA ILE A 572 14.98 -30.79 11.65
C ILE A 572 15.85 -30.92 10.39
N SER A 573 15.25 -31.42 9.30
CA SER A 573 15.95 -31.50 8.02
C SER A 573 16.14 -30.11 7.39
N LYS A 574 17.13 -29.97 6.49
CA LYS A 574 17.32 -28.72 5.71
C LYS A 574 16.06 -28.31 4.94
N ILE A 575 15.28 -29.28 4.46
CA ILE A 575 14.03 -29.03 3.71
C ILE A 575 12.94 -28.53 4.64
N ALA A 576 12.81 -29.13 5.83
CA ALA A 576 11.89 -28.67 6.86
C ALA A 576 12.25 -27.27 7.37
N ALA A 577 13.53 -26.97 7.54
CA ALA A 577 14.03 -25.64 7.86
C ALA A 577 13.63 -24.60 6.79
N LEU A 578 13.82 -24.92 5.50
CA LEU A 578 13.41 -24.03 4.40
C LEU A 578 11.89 -23.83 4.36
N ALA A 579 11.12 -24.90 4.58
CA ALA A 579 9.66 -24.84 4.61
C ALA A 579 9.15 -24.00 5.79
N TYR A 580 9.70 -24.19 6.98
CA TYR A 580 9.39 -23.41 8.17
C TYR A 580 9.78 -21.93 8.02
N LEU A 581 10.91 -21.65 7.38
CA LEU A 581 11.33 -20.29 7.03
C LEU A 581 10.28 -19.65 6.10
N MET A 582 9.90 -20.30 5.00
CA MET A 582 8.89 -19.77 4.08
C MET A 582 7.52 -19.59 4.74
N PHE A 583 7.13 -20.50 5.64
CA PHE A 583 5.92 -20.35 6.45
C PHE A 583 5.96 -19.05 7.27
N ASN A 584 7.02 -18.84 8.04
CA ASN A 584 7.16 -17.64 8.88
C ASN A 584 7.20 -16.34 8.06
N LEU A 585 7.79 -16.39 6.87
CA LEU A 585 7.94 -15.23 5.99
C LEU A 585 6.65 -14.85 5.26
N TYR A 586 5.83 -15.81 4.80
CA TYR A 586 4.67 -15.54 3.96
C TYR A 586 3.31 -15.70 4.66
N THR A 587 3.30 -16.02 5.94
CA THR A 587 2.12 -15.94 6.81
C THR A 587 1.75 -14.48 7.12
N PRO A 588 0.59 -14.22 7.75
CA PRO A 588 0.20 -12.87 8.16
C PRO A 588 1.34 -12.10 8.85
N PRO A 589 1.47 -10.78 8.57
CA PRO A 589 2.54 -9.98 9.13
C PRO A 589 2.31 -9.72 10.62
N CYS A 590 3.21 -8.96 11.24
CA CYS A 590 3.07 -8.53 12.63
C CYS A 590 1.74 -7.79 12.88
N PHE A 591 1.25 -7.81 14.11
CA PHE A 591 -0.01 -7.16 14.49
C PHE A 591 -0.06 -5.67 14.16
N ALA A 592 1.07 -4.96 14.24
CA ALA A 592 1.15 -3.56 13.81
C ALA A 592 0.83 -3.40 12.31
N ALA A 593 1.32 -4.30 11.47
CA ALA A 593 1.05 -4.29 10.04
C ALA A 593 -0.40 -4.72 9.73
N ILE A 594 -0.97 -5.67 10.50
CA ILE A 594 -2.39 -6.02 10.41
C ILE A 594 -3.27 -4.82 10.79
N GLY A 595 -2.88 -4.05 11.82
CA GLY A 595 -3.54 -2.80 12.20
C GLY A 595 -3.48 -1.74 11.09
N ALA A 596 -2.33 -1.59 10.44
CA ALA A 596 -2.19 -0.72 9.25
C ALA A 596 -3.06 -1.21 8.09
N MET A 597 -3.11 -2.53 7.85
CA MET A 597 -3.94 -3.16 6.83
C MET A 597 -5.42 -2.87 7.07
N ASN A 598 -5.88 -2.96 8.31
CA ASN A 598 -7.25 -2.62 8.69
C ASN A 598 -7.59 -1.15 8.39
N ALA A 599 -6.68 -0.23 8.73
CA ALA A 599 -6.86 1.20 8.49
C ALA A 599 -6.98 1.56 7.00
N GLU A 600 -6.24 0.87 6.12
CA GLU A 600 -6.27 1.12 4.66
C GLU A 600 -7.39 0.36 3.94
N MET A 601 -7.77 -0.81 4.43
CA MET A 601 -8.85 -1.63 3.86
C MET A 601 -10.25 -1.11 4.19
N LYS A 602 -10.44 -0.57 5.40
CA LYS A 602 -11.72 -0.03 5.91
C LYS A 602 -12.89 -1.02 5.83
N SER A 603 -12.60 -2.31 5.92
CA SER A 603 -13.61 -3.37 5.89
C SER A 603 -13.10 -4.63 6.59
N ALA A 604 -13.80 -5.06 7.65
CA ALA A 604 -13.45 -6.27 8.40
C ALA A 604 -13.48 -7.53 7.53
N LYS A 605 -14.41 -7.60 6.56
CA LYS A 605 -14.48 -8.72 5.61
C LYS A 605 -13.22 -8.83 4.76
N TRP A 606 -12.69 -7.70 4.30
CA TRP A 606 -11.45 -7.66 3.53
C TRP A 606 -10.23 -7.96 4.39
N LEU A 607 -10.21 -7.48 5.64
CA LEU A 607 -9.13 -7.76 6.59
C LEU A 607 -9.02 -9.27 6.84
N TRP A 608 -10.10 -9.92 7.25
CA TRP A 608 -10.12 -11.36 7.52
C TRP A 608 -9.90 -12.18 6.26
N GLY A 609 -10.43 -11.74 5.11
CA GLY A 609 -10.11 -12.35 3.83
C GLY A 609 -8.62 -12.27 3.49
N GLY A 610 -7.95 -11.17 3.84
CA GLY A 610 -6.52 -10.99 3.63
C GLY A 610 -5.64 -11.81 4.58
N ILE A 611 -6.00 -11.86 5.86
CA ILE A 611 -5.33 -12.73 6.84
C ILE A 611 -5.48 -14.20 6.42
N GLY A 612 -6.69 -14.62 6.04
CA GLY A 612 -6.95 -15.98 5.56
C GLY A 612 -6.19 -16.30 4.27
N LEU A 613 -6.11 -15.35 3.33
CA LEU A 613 -5.31 -15.50 2.12
C LEU A 613 -3.82 -15.65 2.42
N GLN A 614 -3.24 -14.78 3.26
CA GLN A 614 -1.84 -14.82 3.65
C GLN A 614 -1.51 -16.12 4.38
N MET A 615 -2.37 -16.55 5.31
CA MET A 615 -2.20 -17.81 6.04
C MET A 615 -2.28 -19.01 5.10
N GLY A 616 -3.30 -19.06 4.23
CA GLY A 616 -3.47 -20.15 3.28
C GLY A 616 -2.33 -20.23 2.26
N VAL A 617 -1.87 -19.10 1.73
CA VAL A 617 -0.75 -19.04 0.79
C VAL A 617 0.57 -19.43 1.49
N GLY A 618 0.87 -18.85 2.65
CA GLY A 618 2.08 -19.19 3.40
C GLY A 618 2.14 -20.67 3.79
N TYR A 619 1.01 -21.22 4.25
CA TYR A 619 0.87 -22.65 4.52
C TYR A 619 1.08 -23.50 3.26
N THR A 620 0.44 -23.14 2.15
CA THR A 620 0.54 -23.88 0.88
C THR A 620 1.97 -23.91 0.37
N VAL A 621 2.67 -22.77 0.36
CA VAL A 621 4.07 -22.70 -0.08
C VAL A 621 4.95 -23.59 0.80
N ALA A 622 4.82 -23.46 2.12
CA ALA A 622 5.62 -24.22 3.06
C ALA A 622 5.38 -25.74 2.94
N TYR A 623 4.11 -26.15 2.83
CA TYR A 623 3.74 -27.54 2.60
C TYR A 623 4.31 -28.09 1.31
N LEU A 624 4.24 -27.32 0.20
CA LEU A 624 4.76 -27.75 -1.09
C LEU A 624 6.28 -27.91 -1.04
N VAL A 625 6.99 -26.97 -0.41
CA VAL A 625 8.45 -27.06 -0.23
C VAL A 625 8.83 -28.29 0.59
N TYR A 626 8.15 -28.55 1.70
CA TYR A 626 8.43 -29.71 2.53
C TYR A 626 8.09 -31.03 1.82
N THR A 627 6.87 -31.17 1.33
CA THR A 627 6.36 -32.43 0.77
C THR A 627 7.06 -32.77 -0.53
N VAL A 628 7.13 -31.84 -1.49
CA VAL A 628 7.80 -32.07 -2.77
C VAL A 628 9.31 -32.18 -2.58
N GLY A 629 9.91 -31.33 -1.74
CA GLY A 629 11.34 -31.40 -1.45
C GLY A 629 11.72 -32.74 -0.83
N THR A 630 10.97 -33.19 0.18
CA THR A 630 11.24 -34.47 0.86
C THR A 630 11.01 -35.65 -0.10
N LEU A 631 9.98 -35.61 -0.94
CA LEU A 631 9.76 -36.64 -1.97
C LEU A 631 10.91 -36.74 -2.98
N ILE A 632 11.58 -35.63 -3.31
CA ILE A 632 12.70 -35.62 -4.25
C ILE A 632 14.00 -36.09 -3.59
N VAL A 633 14.30 -35.59 -2.40
CA VAL A 633 15.61 -35.79 -1.75
C VAL A 633 15.64 -37.05 -0.90
N SER A 634 14.60 -37.30 -0.12
CA SER A 634 14.53 -38.40 0.85
C SER A 634 13.09 -38.94 0.98
N PRO A 635 12.58 -39.68 -0.03
CA PRO A 635 11.19 -40.13 -0.03
C PRO A 635 10.81 -40.94 1.23
N GLY A 636 11.75 -41.72 1.76
CA GLY A 636 11.54 -42.57 2.94
C GLY A 636 11.39 -41.82 4.27
N SER A 637 11.76 -40.53 4.35
CA SER A 637 11.59 -39.72 5.56
C SER A 637 10.28 -38.91 5.57
N LEU A 638 9.46 -39.03 4.52
CA LEU A 638 8.19 -38.30 4.46
C LEU A 638 7.18 -38.90 5.44
N ASN A 639 6.67 -38.08 6.34
CA ASN A 639 5.50 -38.45 7.14
C ASN A 639 4.24 -38.42 6.26
N VAL A 640 3.88 -39.58 5.69
CA VAL A 640 2.75 -39.73 4.75
C VAL A 640 1.42 -39.27 5.36
N GLY A 641 1.18 -39.59 6.64
CA GLY A 641 -0.05 -39.19 7.33
C GLY A 641 -0.17 -37.66 7.45
N ALA A 642 0.92 -37.00 7.85
CA ALA A 642 0.97 -35.54 7.90
C ALA A 642 0.86 -34.91 6.50
N ALA A 643 1.52 -35.51 5.49
CA ALA A 643 1.44 -35.04 4.12
C ALA A 643 0.00 -35.08 3.57
N ILE A 644 -0.77 -36.14 3.86
CA ILE A 644 -2.19 -36.25 3.48
C ILE A 644 -3.04 -35.21 4.23
N GLY A 645 -2.76 -34.99 5.52
CA GLY A 645 -3.43 -33.95 6.31
C GLY A 645 -3.24 -32.55 5.73
N GLY A 646 -1.99 -32.20 5.39
CA GLY A 646 -1.67 -30.92 4.76
C GLY A 646 -2.28 -30.76 3.37
N LEU A 647 -2.30 -31.84 2.55
CA LEU A 647 -2.97 -31.83 1.25
C LEU A 647 -4.47 -31.54 1.40
N THR A 648 -5.12 -32.16 2.39
CA THR A 648 -6.54 -31.95 2.68
C THR A 648 -6.82 -30.50 3.04
N ALA A 649 -5.97 -29.88 3.86
CA ALA A 649 -6.10 -28.45 4.20
C ALA A 649 -5.97 -27.56 2.96
N ILE A 650 -5.05 -27.86 2.05
CA ILE A 650 -4.88 -27.12 0.79
C ILE A 650 -6.09 -27.31 -0.12
N LEU A 651 -6.62 -28.54 -0.24
CA LEU A 651 -7.81 -28.81 -1.05
C LEU A 651 -9.04 -28.05 -0.52
N VAL A 652 -9.20 -27.98 0.81
CA VAL A 652 -10.24 -27.15 1.44
C VAL A 652 -10.05 -25.67 1.11
N PHE A 653 -8.83 -25.15 1.22
CA PHE A 653 -8.51 -23.76 0.88
C PHE A 653 -8.82 -23.45 -0.60
N VAL A 654 -8.41 -24.32 -1.52
CA VAL A 654 -8.70 -24.20 -2.96
C VAL A 654 -10.20 -24.30 -3.23
N ALA A 655 -10.93 -25.19 -2.55
CA ALA A 655 -12.38 -25.31 -2.68
C ALA A 655 -13.10 -24.03 -2.22
N ILE A 656 -12.68 -23.44 -1.10
CA ILE A 656 -13.21 -22.15 -0.61
C ILE A 656 -12.97 -21.05 -1.64
N LEU A 657 -11.75 -20.95 -2.19
CA LEU A 657 -11.45 -19.98 -3.24
C LEU A 657 -12.29 -20.20 -4.49
N GLY A 658 -12.48 -21.46 -4.92
CA GLY A 658 -13.34 -21.83 -6.04
C GLY A 658 -14.79 -21.41 -5.83
N LEU A 659 -15.36 -21.66 -4.65
CA LEU A 659 -16.71 -21.23 -4.28
C LEU A 659 -16.85 -19.70 -4.29
N LEU A 660 -15.85 -18.97 -3.76
CA LEU A 660 -15.85 -17.51 -3.79
C LEU A 660 -15.83 -16.98 -5.22
N ILE A 661 -14.99 -17.55 -6.09
CA ILE A 661 -14.91 -17.17 -7.52
C ILE A 661 -16.24 -17.47 -8.22
N ALA A 662 -16.82 -18.64 -8.00
CA ALA A 662 -18.10 -19.03 -8.59
C ALA A 662 -19.24 -18.09 -8.15
N ASN A 663 -19.34 -17.80 -6.85
CA ASN A 663 -20.33 -16.88 -6.29
C ASN A 663 -20.18 -15.47 -6.85
N THR A 664 -18.95 -14.97 -6.99
CA THR A 664 -18.71 -13.66 -7.59
C THR A 664 -19.12 -13.63 -9.07
N ASN A 665 -18.78 -14.67 -9.84
CA ASN A 665 -19.19 -14.77 -11.24
C ASN A 665 -20.71 -14.84 -11.40
N GLN A 666 -21.43 -15.54 -10.51
CA GLN A 666 -22.89 -15.58 -10.50
C GLN A 666 -23.49 -14.20 -10.19
N LYS A 667 -22.96 -13.48 -9.20
CA LYS A 667 -23.43 -12.12 -8.85
C LYS A 667 -23.24 -11.15 -10.00
N ILE A 668 -22.08 -11.18 -10.66
CA ILE A 668 -21.81 -10.35 -11.83
C ILE A 668 -22.80 -10.68 -12.95
N LYS A 669 -23.02 -11.96 -13.26
CA LYS A 669 -24.02 -12.36 -14.25
C LYS A 669 -25.44 -11.86 -13.92
N ALA A 670 -25.83 -11.88 -12.65
CA ALA A 670 -27.14 -11.41 -12.21
C ALA A 670 -27.27 -9.87 -12.25
N GLU A 671 -26.21 -9.13 -11.92
CA GLU A 671 -26.19 -7.66 -11.94
C GLU A 671 -26.21 -7.10 -13.37
N TYR A 672 -25.61 -7.81 -14.33
CA TYR A 672 -25.58 -7.44 -15.74
C TYR A 672 -26.61 -8.17 -16.60
N ALA A 673 -27.49 -8.98 -16.00
CA ALA A 673 -28.65 -9.51 -16.71
C ALA A 673 -29.57 -8.32 -17.03
N LEU A 674 -29.70 -8.01 -18.32
CA LEU A 674 -30.68 -7.04 -18.80
C LEU A 674 -32.06 -7.47 -18.28
N LYS A 675 -32.64 -6.66 -17.40
CA LYS A 675 -34.07 -6.76 -17.10
C LYS A 675 -34.79 -6.38 -18.40
N HIS A 676 -35.26 -7.39 -19.11
CA HIS A 676 -36.22 -7.23 -20.20
C HIS A 676 -37.52 -6.64 -19.69
#